data_AF-F0IIU3-F1
#
_entry.id   AF-F0IIU3-F1
#
_cell.length_a   1.000
_cell.length_b   1.000
_cell.length_c   1.000
_cell.angle_alpha   90.00
_cell.angle_beta   90.00
_cell.angle_gamma   90.00
#
_symmetry.space_group_name_H-M   'P 1'
#
loop_
_entity.id
_entity.type
_entity.pdbx_description
1 polymer ?
#
loop_
_entity_poly.entity_id
_entity_poly.type
_entity_poly.pdbx_seq_one_letter_code
_entity_poly.pdbx_strand_id
1 'polypeptide(L)'
;MSYSVKAHNLGGIQSYGESITSFSVALTAAAAQTQRSFTDRVGGQRGEVINAFFGKLNILQDQVFQQAPEVLKTYGEGVSDFGHTVQGLGFGNFAYTDKGAIDGIVNTLKGPQYEEMIAKKNGLKSLMEEAQEALGFGTVDFTGYDERAQGFINDEVNARNTTHQGISDADDALKTVAETGKAAFEDLADTIQNAQAIIGVSPQVVYEAIMKPAHITVEQVDYLDIIKNKADAEIMVAAWNDNLESTHAIASSSISENGYLIISTEIAMAMEQGNINKIQRYFNGFGKISPEETKAHIENLKTLNDKYAGKLQAIQAGLKEAKYDESNPDMIAMKKRLRTLNKFNGLLQSVEDLGLGSSSSEINNGMQGVYKKNISYDFEIVKLDDSDNITFKVTKNDSLGVPETKIYTSGLSTTYSDKALEASYKELTDIKKQQASEQVEFWKSMGEWALDLVPGGKPTKIAIGTFKVMLNSLDSFDKATAIGTASEGLPDEITINGKKIPLETFKSGFNKFVESQQTYNENLSELEEKEMAARNDIVRGFTNKGAWKMEENNVPDFDLWKGYTPAHNTNTMKVEATHYYDYDAYMREQYLDDKGVSQYIPSSEMNKYINDIDAFVDQEIIDYVKGESDLQISKMDSKQLNQLGKALDALPKGREDFSNNFLWNNKYQEAQ
;
A
#
# COMPACT_ATOMS: atom_id res chain seq x y z
N MET A 1 -36.13 3.85 -4.68
CA MET A 1 -35.71 5.22 -4.36
C MET A 1 -36.14 6.10 -5.53
N SER A 2 -36.88 7.20 -5.32
CA SER A 2 -37.15 8.15 -6.43
C SER A 2 -35.91 9.01 -6.63
N TYR A 3 -35.49 9.16 -7.88
CA TYR A 3 -34.38 10.03 -8.26
C TYR A 3 -34.91 11.46 -8.45
N SER A 4 -34.29 12.43 -7.76
CA SER A 4 -34.67 13.84 -7.79
C SER A 4 -33.45 14.75 -7.87
N VAL A 5 -33.49 15.76 -8.73
CA VAL A 5 -32.43 16.76 -8.92
C VAL A 5 -32.97 18.15 -8.58
N LYS A 6 -32.17 18.95 -7.88
CA LYS A 6 -32.55 20.31 -7.49
C LYS A 6 -31.37 21.28 -7.61
N ALA A 7 -31.42 22.17 -8.60
CA ALA A 7 -30.46 23.25 -8.79
C ALA A 7 -31.10 24.61 -8.49
N HIS A 8 -30.48 25.37 -7.58
CA HIS A 8 -30.99 26.66 -7.10
C HIS A 8 -30.26 27.90 -7.62
N ASN A 9 -29.12 27.70 -8.28
CA ASN A 9 -28.30 28.79 -8.79
C ASN A 9 -27.53 28.35 -10.04
N LEU A 10 -28.26 28.09 -11.13
CA LEU A 10 -27.65 27.62 -12.39
C LEU A 10 -26.60 28.59 -12.93
N GLY A 11 -26.90 29.90 -12.92
CA GLY A 11 -25.94 30.92 -13.35
C GLY A 11 -24.68 30.97 -12.49
N GLY A 12 -24.79 30.70 -11.17
CA GLY A 12 -23.64 30.61 -10.28
C GLY A 12 -22.75 29.39 -10.55
N ILE A 13 -23.35 28.23 -10.81
CA ILE A 13 -22.61 27.01 -11.17
C ILE A 13 -21.86 27.22 -12.50
N GLN A 14 -22.54 27.79 -13.49
CA GLN A 14 -21.95 28.14 -14.77
C GLN A 14 -20.77 29.12 -14.61
N SER A 15 -21.00 30.24 -13.91
CA SER A 15 -19.95 31.26 -13.70
C SER A 15 -18.75 30.70 -12.93
N TYR A 16 -18.97 29.77 -12.00
CA TYR A 16 -17.90 29.10 -11.28
C TYR A 16 -17.04 28.23 -12.21
N GLY A 17 -17.67 27.39 -13.04
CA GLY A 17 -16.97 26.60 -14.05
C GLY A 17 -16.17 27.47 -15.03
N GLU A 18 -16.79 28.51 -15.59
CA GLU A 18 -16.16 29.47 -16.50
C GLU A 18 -14.96 30.20 -15.85
N SER A 19 -15.05 30.53 -14.56
CA SER A 19 -13.96 31.15 -13.82
C SER A 19 -12.75 30.22 -13.67
N ILE A 20 -12.98 28.93 -13.43
CA ILE A 20 -11.89 27.94 -13.35
C ILE A 20 -11.24 27.76 -14.72
N THR A 21 -12.05 27.63 -15.77
CA THR A 21 -11.56 27.54 -17.16
C THR A 21 -10.74 28.77 -17.55
N SER A 22 -11.18 29.97 -17.16
CA SER A 22 -10.43 31.20 -17.42
C SER A 22 -9.10 31.23 -16.66
N PHE A 23 -9.11 30.79 -15.40
CA PHE A 23 -7.89 30.68 -14.59
C PHE A 23 -6.90 29.67 -15.19
N SER A 24 -7.37 28.51 -15.64
CA SER A 24 -6.51 27.49 -16.23
C SER A 24 -5.87 27.95 -17.53
N VAL A 25 -6.59 28.67 -18.40
CA VAL A 25 -6.03 29.27 -19.62
C VAL A 25 -4.93 30.29 -19.28
N ALA A 26 -5.14 31.14 -18.26
CA ALA A 26 -4.12 32.08 -17.82
C ALA A 26 -2.89 31.34 -17.26
N LEU A 27 -3.10 30.25 -16.51
CA LEU A 27 -2.03 29.40 -15.99
C LEU A 27 -1.23 28.74 -17.13
N THR A 28 -1.90 28.15 -18.14
CA THR A 28 -1.24 27.57 -19.33
C THR A 28 -0.35 28.61 -20.04
N ALA A 29 -0.84 29.83 -20.20
CA ALA A 29 -0.08 30.90 -20.86
C ALA A 29 1.19 31.29 -20.06
N ALA A 30 1.08 31.37 -18.73
CA ALA A 30 2.23 31.64 -17.85
C ALA A 30 3.23 30.46 -17.83
N ALA A 31 2.71 29.24 -17.81
CA ALA A 31 3.47 28.00 -17.80
C ALA A 31 4.31 27.85 -19.08
N ALA A 32 3.74 28.14 -20.26
CA ALA A 32 4.42 28.09 -21.56
C ALA A 32 5.65 29.03 -21.63
N GLN A 33 5.66 30.13 -20.88
CA GLN A 33 6.82 31.04 -20.82
C GLN A 33 7.97 30.48 -19.98
N THR A 34 7.65 29.61 -19.02
CA THR A 34 8.56 29.12 -17.99
C THR A 34 9.13 27.74 -18.32
N GLN A 35 8.37 26.90 -19.03
CA GLN A 35 8.77 25.55 -19.40
C GLN A 35 10.11 25.54 -20.19
N ARG A 36 10.98 24.59 -19.85
CA ARG A 36 12.27 24.35 -20.49
C ARG A 36 12.44 22.84 -20.70
N SER A 37 12.85 22.42 -21.90
CA SER A 37 13.24 21.02 -22.09
C SER A 37 14.74 20.87 -21.93
N PHE A 38 15.16 20.03 -20.99
CA PHE A 38 16.54 19.60 -20.87
C PHE A 38 16.82 18.54 -21.95
N THR A 39 17.97 18.62 -22.61
CA THR A 39 18.34 17.71 -23.72
C THR A 39 19.55 16.87 -23.34
N ASP A 40 19.54 15.61 -23.77
CA ASP A 40 20.64 14.66 -23.58
C ASP A 40 21.86 15.12 -24.38
N ARG A 41 22.95 15.48 -23.68
CA ARG A 41 24.18 15.97 -24.34
C ARG A 41 25.46 15.32 -23.82
N VAL A 42 25.38 14.32 -22.94
CA VAL A 42 26.55 13.76 -22.25
C VAL A 42 26.53 12.23 -22.28
N GLY A 43 27.65 11.59 -22.63
CA GLY A 43 27.83 10.13 -22.67
C GLY A 43 28.69 9.57 -21.52
N GLY A 44 28.64 8.25 -21.31
CA GLY A 44 29.30 7.51 -20.20
C GLY A 44 28.42 7.40 -18.94
N GLN A 45 28.85 6.65 -17.91
CA GLN A 45 28.07 6.44 -16.66
C GLN A 45 27.55 7.74 -16.01
N ARG A 46 28.37 8.80 -16.02
CA ARG A 46 27.94 10.13 -15.53
C ARG A 46 26.88 10.77 -16.44
N GLY A 47 26.96 10.53 -17.74
CA GLY A 47 25.94 10.94 -18.70
C GLY A 47 24.60 10.24 -18.46
N GLU A 48 24.61 8.95 -18.11
CA GLU A 48 23.39 8.19 -17.81
C GLU A 48 22.63 8.78 -16.61
N VAL A 49 23.34 9.12 -15.53
CA VAL A 49 22.74 9.76 -14.34
C VAL A 49 22.23 11.17 -14.63
N ILE A 50 22.99 11.97 -15.41
CA ILE A 50 22.56 13.30 -15.84
C ILE A 50 21.29 13.21 -16.72
N ASN A 51 21.25 12.27 -17.66
CA ASN A 51 20.11 12.08 -18.54
C ASN A 51 18.90 11.56 -17.75
N ALA A 52 19.09 10.66 -16.79
CA ALA A 52 18.03 10.23 -15.88
C ALA A 52 17.46 11.41 -15.08
N PHE A 53 18.32 12.24 -14.52
CA PHE A 53 17.92 13.46 -13.79
C PHE A 53 17.17 14.45 -14.70
N PHE A 54 17.67 14.71 -15.90
CA PHE A 54 16.98 15.56 -16.89
C PHE A 54 15.64 14.98 -17.31
N GLY A 55 15.54 13.65 -17.45
CA GLY A 55 14.28 12.94 -17.67
C GLY A 55 13.27 13.24 -16.57
N LYS A 56 13.68 13.13 -15.29
CA LYS A 56 12.80 13.47 -14.14
C LYS A 56 12.34 14.92 -14.17
N LEU A 57 13.25 15.86 -14.44
CA LEU A 57 12.92 17.28 -14.53
C LEU A 57 11.97 17.60 -15.69
N ASN A 58 12.15 16.95 -16.84
CA ASN A 58 11.25 17.12 -17.98
C ASN A 58 9.85 16.59 -17.67
N ILE A 59 9.74 15.43 -17.01
CA ILE A 59 8.45 14.87 -16.56
C ILE A 59 7.79 15.82 -15.56
N LEU A 60 8.51 16.28 -14.54
CA LEU A 60 7.98 17.20 -13.54
C LEU A 60 7.46 18.51 -14.17
N GLN A 61 8.20 19.03 -15.16
CA GLN A 61 7.78 20.22 -15.90
C GLN A 61 6.53 19.97 -16.73
N ASP A 62 6.42 18.84 -17.42
CA ASP A 62 5.22 18.49 -18.17
C ASP A 62 3.97 18.44 -17.26
N GLN A 63 4.10 17.79 -16.12
CA GLN A 63 3.01 17.65 -15.16
C GLN A 63 2.56 19.00 -14.59
N VAL A 64 3.51 19.83 -14.14
CA VAL A 64 3.19 21.13 -13.51
C VAL A 64 2.74 22.16 -14.54
N PHE A 65 3.35 22.18 -15.73
CA PHE A 65 3.14 23.24 -16.71
C PHE A 65 2.16 22.91 -17.83
N GLN A 66 1.83 21.63 -18.05
CA GLN A 66 0.86 21.20 -19.07
C GLN A 66 -0.35 20.49 -18.46
N GLN A 67 -0.12 19.42 -17.70
CA GLN A 67 -1.21 18.56 -17.19
C GLN A 67 -2.05 19.27 -16.13
N ALA A 68 -1.42 19.98 -15.19
CA ALA A 68 -2.14 20.69 -14.12
C ALA A 68 -3.14 21.73 -14.65
N PRO A 69 -2.77 22.64 -15.57
CA PRO A 69 -3.75 23.51 -16.23
C PRO A 69 -4.84 22.75 -16.99
N GLU A 70 -4.51 21.65 -17.68
CA GLU A 70 -5.47 20.87 -18.46
C GLU A 70 -6.54 20.20 -17.58
N VAL A 71 -6.14 19.63 -16.44
CA VAL A 71 -7.06 19.08 -15.45
C VAL A 71 -8.01 20.15 -14.92
N LEU A 72 -7.48 21.32 -14.54
CA LEU A 72 -8.30 22.45 -14.08
C LEU A 72 -9.29 22.92 -15.16
N LYS A 73 -8.83 22.99 -16.40
CA LYS A 73 -9.67 23.37 -17.54
C LYS A 73 -10.83 22.38 -17.74
N THR A 74 -10.52 21.08 -17.77
CA THR A 74 -11.49 20.00 -17.99
C THR A 74 -12.56 20.00 -16.90
N TYR A 75 -12.14 20.18 -15.64
CA TYR A 75 -13.07 20.30 -14.52
C TYR A 75 -13.96 21.55 -14.66
N GLY A 76 -13.37 22.71 -14.98
CA GLY A 76 -14.11 23.95 -15.19
C GLY A 76 -15.17 23.84 -16.29
N GLU A 77 -14.79 23.29 -17.45
CA GLU A 77 -15.68 23.04 -18.59
C GLU A 77 -16.83 22.10 -18.20
N GLY A 78 -16.54 20.96 -17.57
CA GLY A 78 -17.56 20.01 -17.14
C GLY A 78 -18.55 20.58 -16.11
N VAL A 79 -18.09 21.48 -15.23
CA VAL A 79 -18.99 22.17 -14.28
C VAL A 79 -19.88 23.19 -14.99
N SER A 80 -19.35 23.95 -15.95
CA SER A 80 -20.15 24.90 -16.73
C SER A 80 -21.16 24.23 -17.66
N ASP A 81 -20.85 23.04 -18.19
CA ASP A 81 -21.69 22.29 -19.11
C ASP A 81 -23.03 21.87 -18.50
N PHE A 82 -23.07 21.59 -17.18
CA PHE A 82 -24.33 21.37 -16.46
C PHE A 82 -25.25 22.59 -16.57
N GLY A 83 -24.71 23.79 -16.32
CA GLY A 83 -25.45 25.04 -16.41
C GLY A 83 -25.97 25.29 -17.82
N HIS A 84 -25.11 25.13 -18.84
CA HIS A 84 -25.48 25.29 -20.25
C HIS A 84 -26.56 24.29 -20.70
N THR A 85 -26.42 23.02 -20.33
CA THR A 85 -27.37 21.96 -20.71
C THR A 85 -28.75 22.23 -20.12
N VAL A 86 -28.81 22.54 -18.82
CA VAL A 86 -30.09 22.81 -18.14
C VAL A 86 -30.74 24.10 -18.64
N GLN A 87 -29.94 25.13 -18.99
CA GLN A 87 -30.45 26.32 -19.68
C GLN A 87 -30.98 26.03 -21.08
N GLY A 88 -30.30 25.16 -21.85
CA GLY A 88 -30.75 24.68 -23.14
C GLY A 88 -32.10 23.94 -23.08
N LEU A 89 -32.42 23.33 -21.94
CA LEU A 89 -33.72 22.73 -21.66
C LEU A 89 -34.80 23.75 -21.22
N GLY A 90 -34.48 25.04 -21.20
CA GLY A 90 -35.42 26.13 -20.92
C GLY A 90 -35.44 26.65 -19.48
N PHE A 91 -34.50 26.25 -18.62
CA PHE A 91 -34.44 26.67 -17.22
C PHE A 91 -33.40 27.78 -16.99
N GLY A 92 -33.81 28.94 -16.48
CA GLY A 92 -32.89 30.07 -16.26
C GLY A 92 -32.12 30.03 -14.94
N ASN A 93 -32.83 30.04 -13.81
CA ASN A 93 -32.22 30.18 -12.47
C ASN A 93 -32.36 28.92 -11.61
N PHE A 94 -33.48 28.22 -11.76
CA PHE A 94 -33.89 27.09 -10.94
C PHE A 94 -34.27 25.93 -11.85
N ALA A 95 -33.83 24.73 -11.53
CA ALA A 95 -34.31 23.49 -12.13
C ALA A 95 -34.63 22.49 -11.02
N TYR A 96 -35.79 21.85 -11.14
CA TYR A 96 -36.20 20.78 -10.25
C TYR A 96 -36.91 19.70 -11.04
N THR A 97 -36.47 18.46 -10.88
CA THR A 97 -37.10 17.30 -11.48
C THR A 97 -37.15 16.14 -10.49
N ASP A 98 -38.24 15.38 -10.51
CA ASP A 98 -38.42 14.18 -9.68
C ASP A 98 -39.16 13.12 -10.50
N LYS A 99 -38.59 11.91 -10.54
CA LYS A 99 -39.13 10.83 -11.38
C LYS A 99 -40.55 10.45 -10.97
N GLY A 100 -40.84 10.41 -9.66
CA GLY A 100 -42.16 10.07 -9.15
C GLY A 100 -43.23 11.09 -9.54
N ALA A 101 -42.90 12.38 -9.46
CA ALA A 101 -43.76 13.48 -9.88
C ALA A 101 -44.02 13.45 -11.39
N ILE A 102 -42.99 13.19 -12.20
CA ILE A 102 -43.13 13.08 -13.66
C ILE A 102 -44.01 11.88 -14.04
N ASP A 103 -43.81 10.73 -13.41
CA ASP A 103 -44.64 9.54 -13.64
C ASP A 103 -46.12 9.80 -13.28
N GLY A 104 -46.35 10.53 -12.18
CA GLY A 104 -47.69 11.00 -11.81
C GLY A 104 -48.33 11.83 -12.93
N ILE A 105 -47.62 12.85 -13.43
CA ILE A 105 -48.12 13.73 -14.50
C ILE A 105 -48.38 12.94 -15.79
N VAL A 106 -47.45 12.07 -16.20
CA VAL A 106 -47.58 11.23 -17.40
C VAL A 106 -48.81 10.32 -17.31
N ASN A 107 -49.06 9.72 -16.13
CA ASN A 107 -50.23 8.90 -15.91
C ASN A 107 -51.54 9.72 -15.96
N THR A 108 -51.55 10.93 -15.39
CA THR A 108 -52.69 11.84 -15.48
C THR A 108 -53.00 12.24 -16.93
N LEU A 109 -51.97 12.53 -17.74
CA LEU A 109 -52.14 12.88 -19.15
C LEU A 109 -52.71 11.73 -19.98
N LYS A 110 -52.15 10.52 -19.80
CA LYS A 110 -52.57 9.33 -20.57
C LYS A 110 -53.95 8.81 -20.22
N GLY A 111 -54.37 8.95 -18.96
CA GLY A 111 -55.68 8.47 -18.49
C GLY A 111 -56.68 9.62 -18.36
N PRO A 112 -56.83 10.22 -17.15
CA PRO A 112 -57.86 11.20 -16.85
C PRO A 112 -58.00 12.33 -17.88
N GLN A 113 -56.89 12.92 -18.33
CA GLN A 113 -56.92 14.06 -19.24
C GLN A 113 -57.42 13.67 -20.64
N TYR A 114 -56.95 12.53 -21.16
CA TYR A 114 -57.40 11.99 -22.43
C TYR A 114 -58.88 11.61 -22.37
N GLU A 115 -59.31 10.93 -21.30
CA GLU A 115 -60.71 10.56 -21.08
C GLU A 115 -61.64 11.77 -21.05
N GLU A 116 -61.25 12.85 -20.38
CA GLU A 116 -62.02 14.10 -20.35
C GLU A 116 -62.14 14.75 -21.74
N MET A 117 -61.07 14.74 -22.55
CA MET A 117 -61.09 15.24 -23.92
C MET A 117 -62.07 14.46 -24.80
N ILE A 118 -62.08 13.13 -24.69
CA ILE A 118 -63.00 12.27 -25.44
C ILE A 118 -64.44 12.48 -24.98
N ALA A 119 -64.68 12.62 -23.68
CA ALA A 119 -66.00 12.92 -23.13
C ALA A 119 -66.55 14.25 -23.67
N LYS A 120 -65.73 15.32 -23.69
CA LYS A 120 -66.12 16.62 -24.24
C LYS A 120 -66.41 16.56 -25.74
N LYS A 121 -65.57 15.85 -26.51
CA LYS A 121 -65.81 15.62 -27.95
C LYS A 121 -67.14 14.90 -28.20
N ASN A 122 -67.44 13.84 -27.44
CA ASN A 122 -68.70 13.11 -27.58
C ASN A 122 -69.92 13.98 -27.24
N GLY A 123 -69.83 14.82 -26.20
CA GLY A 123 -70.88 15.79 -25.87
C GLY A 123 -71.10 16.83 -26.97
N LEU A 124 -70.03 17.40 -27.52
CA LEU A 124 -70.10 18.32 -28.67
C LEU A 124 -70.69 17.65 -29.92
N LYS A 125 -70.27 16.42 -30.21
CA LYS A 125 -70.80 15.64 -31.33
C LYS A 125 -72.31 15.45 -31.21
N SER A 126 -72.80 15.05 -30.03
CA SER A 126 -74.24 14.89 -29.76
C SER A 126 -75.02 16.19 -30.03
N LEU A 127 -74.55 17.33 -29.51
CA LEU A 127 -75.20 18.62 -29.72
C LEU A 127 -75.22 19.04 -31.20
N MET A 128 -74.15 18.76 -31.94
CA MET A 128 -74.06 19.08 -33.37
C MET A 128 -74.95 18.16 -34.22
N GLU A 129 -75.07 16.88 -33.84
CA GLU A 129 -75.98 15.92 -34.49
C GLU A 129 -77.44 16.32 -34.27
N GLU A 130 -77.83 16.75 -33.07
CA GLU A 130 -79.16 17.31 -32.79
C GLU A 130 -79.46 18.55 -33.66
N ALA A 131 -78.50 19.46 -33.80
CA ALA A 131 -78.64 20.63 -34.65
C ALA A 131 -78.75 20.27 -36.15
N GLN A 132 -77.97 19.29 -36.61
CA GLN A 132 -78.04 18.77 -37.98
C GLN A 132 -79.44 18.20 -38.27
N GLU A 133 -79.98 17.40 -37.35
CA GLU A 133 -81.31 16.78 -37.49
C GLU A 133 -82.41 17.86 -37.58
N ALA A 134 -82.35 18.88 -36.72
CA ALA A 134 -83.32 19.98 -36.74
C ALA A 134 -83.28 20.84 -38.01
N LEU A 135 -82.11 20.99 -38.65
CA LEU A 135 -81.93 21.79 -39.87
C LEU A 135 -82.27 21.02 -41.15
N GLY A 136 -82.22 19.69 -41.13
CA GLY A 136 -82.58 18.83 -42.27
C GLY A 136 -81.55 18.79 -43.41
N PHE A 137 -80.35 19.37 -43.23
CA PHE A 137 -79.22 19.29 -44.15
C PHE A 137 -77.88 19.44 -43.40
N GLY A 138 -76.79 18.90 -43.98
CA GLY A 138 -75.43 18.94 -43.40
C GLY A 138 -74.90 17.56 -42.95
N THR A 139 -73.61 17.48 -42.62
CA THR A 139 -72.95 16.29 -42.05
C THR A 139 -72.02 16.70 -40.92
N VAL A 140 -72.14 16.05 -39.76
CA VAL A 140 -71.21 16.19 -38.63
C VAL A 140 -70.07 15.18 -38.77
N ASP A 141 -68.84 15.67 -38.87
CA ASP A 141 -67.65 14.82 -39.01
C ASP A 141 -66.59 15.16 -37.95
N PHE A 142 -66.22 14.17 -37.14
CA PHE A 142 -65.16 14.22 -36.14
C PHE A 142 -64.07 13.16 -36.42
N THR A 143 -63.98 12.65 -37.65
CA THR A 143 -63.01 11.64 -38.03
C THR A 143 -61.58 12.14 -37.77
N GLY A 144 -60.75 11.28 -37.18
CA GLY A 144 -59.37 11.59 -36.81
C GLY A 144 -59.19 12.56 -35.62
N TYR A 145 -60.26 12.87 -34.86
CA TYR A 145 -60.11 13.65 -33.62
C TYR A 145 -59.33 12.87 -32.56
N ASP A 146 -59.70 11.61 -32.33
CA ASP A 146 -59.14 10.78 -31.25
C ASP A 146 -57.64 10.53 -31.49
N GLU A 147 -57.26 10.28 -32.74
CA GLU A 147 -55.86 10.17 -33.17
C GLU A 147 -55.07 11.45 -32.92
N ARG A 148 -55.63 12.62 -33.24
CA ARG A 148 -54.98 13.91 -32.97
C ARG A 148 -54.87 14.20 -31.48
N ALA A 149 -55.92 13.90 -30.70
CA ALA A 149 -55.91 14.04 -29.26
C ALA A 149 -54.84 13.14 -28.61
N GLN A 150 -54.77 11.88 -29.03
CA GLN A 150 -53.74 10.95 -28.59
C GLN A 150 -52.34 11.42 -29.02
N GLY A 151 -52.20 11.96 -30.23
CA GLY A 151 -50.97 12.58 -30.72
C GLY A 151 -50.47 13.68 -29.79
N PHE A 152 -51.32 14.66 -29.46
CA PHE A 152 -50.95 15.74 -28.53
C PHE A 152 -50.58 15.24 -27.13
N ILE A 153 -51.30 14.25 -26.60
CA ILE A 153 -50.94 13.65 -25.30
C ILE A 153 -49.59 12.94 -25.37
N ASN A 154 -49.32 12.20 -26.44
CA ASN A 154 -48.04 11.52 -26.62
C ASN A 154 -46.88 12.51 -26.77
N ASP A 155 -47.06 13.60 -27.52
CA ASP A 155 -46.06 14.65 -27.69
C ASP A 155 -45.74 15.32 -26.34
N GLU A 156 -46.76 15.64 -25.53
CA GLU A 156 -46.58 16.23 -24.20
C GLU A 156 -45.91 15.26 -23.22
N VAL A 157 -46.30 13.98 -23.24
CA VAL A 157 -45.65 12.92 -22.45
C VAL A 157 -44.17 12.80 -22.84
N ASN A 158 -43.87 12.79 -24.14
CA ASN A 158 -42.50 12.70 -24.63
C ASN A 158 -41.69 13.92 -24.19
N ALA A 159 -42.22 15.14 -24.38
CA ALA A 159 -41.55 16.38 -23.97
C ALA A 159 -41.18 16.38 -22.48
N ARG A 160 -42.09 15.93 -21.61
CA ARG A 160 -41.85 15.86 -20.16
C ARG A 160 -40.79 14.83 -19.79
N ASN A 161 -40.86 13.64 -20.38
CA ASN A 161 -39.86 12.59 -20.14
C ASN A 161 -38.49 13.01 -20.66
N THR A 162 -38.40 13.61 -21.85
CA THR A 162 -37.14 14.12 -22.41
C THR A 162 -36.55 15.22 -21.55
N THR A 163 -37.37 16.14 -21.04
CA THR A 163 -36.89 17.21 -20.15
C THR A 163 -36.40 16.65 -18.82
N HIS A 164 -37.12 15.70 -18.22
CA HIS A 164 -36.68 15.02 -17.01
C HIS A 164 -35.35 14.31 -17.24
N GLN A 165 -35.27 13.49 -18.30
CA GLN A 165 -34.07 12.74 -18.63
C GLN A 165 -32.88 13.68 -18.87
N GLY A 166 -33.05 14.77 -19.63
CA GLY A 166 -31.98 15.72 -19.89
C GLY A 166 -31.44 16.40 -18.63
N ILE A 167 -32.29 16.73 -17.65
CA ILE A 167 -31.82 17.29 -16.36
C ILE A 167 -31.10 16.21 -15.54
N SER A 168 -31.64 14.99 -15.49
CA SER A 168 -31.03 13.87 -14.76
C SER A 168 -29.67 13.49 -15.34
N ASP A 169 -29.56 13.38 -16.67
CA ASP A 169 -28.31 13.08 -17.36
C ASP A 169 -27.26 14.16 -17.10
N ALA A 170 -27.65 15.43 -17.11
CA ALA A 170 -26.75 16.54 -16.79
C ALA A 170 -26.25 16.48 -15.34
N ASP A 171 -27.12 16.14 -14.38
CA ASP A 171 -26.75 15.99 -12.97
C ASP A 171 -25.80 14.81 -12.74
N ASP A 172 -26.06 13.67 -13.38
CA ASP A 172 -25.17 12.50 -13.31
C ASP A 172 -23.81 12.77 -13.97
N ALA A 173 -23.79 13.52 -15.08
CA ALA A 173 -22.55 14.02 -15.68
C ALA A 173 -21.80 14.97 -14.73
N LEU A 174 -22.48 15.90 -14.06
CA LEU A 174 -21.87 16.80 -13.08
C LEU A 174 -21.29 16.03 -11.88
N LYS A 175 -22.00 15.03 -11.35
CA LYS A 175 -21.48 14.15 -10.28
C LYS A 175 -20.22 13.44 -10.74
N THR A 176 -20.23 12.90 -11.95
CA THR A 176 -19.07 12.25 -12.55
C THR A 176 -17.90 13.23 -12.66
N VAL A 177 -18.13 14.47 -13.10
CA VAL A 177 -17.10 15.53 -13.14
C VAL A 177 -16.59 15.88 -11.74
N ALA A 178 -17.46 15.93 -10.73
CA ALA A 178 -17.06 16.22 -9.35
C ALA A 178 -16.21 15.10 -8.74
N GLU A 179 -16.60 13.85 -8.92
CA GLU A 179 -15.87 12.67 -8.44
C GLU A 179 -14.52 12.53 -9.14
N THR A 180 -14.50 12.60 -10.47
CA THR A 180 -13.25 12.52 -11.24
C THR A 180 -12.34 13.72 -11.03
N GLY A 181 -12.92 14.91 -10.82
CA GLY A 181 -12.19 16.14 -10.50
C GLY A 181 -11.52 16.08 -9.13
N LYS A 182 -12.21 15.56 -8.10
CA LYS A 182 -11.64 15.36 -6.77
C LYS A 182 -10.36 14.52 -6.83
N ALA A 183 -10.43 13.34 -7.44
CA ALA A 183 -9.28 12.45 -7.59
C ALA A 183 -8.14 13.15 -8.36
N ALA A 184 -8.45 13.81 -9.48
CA ALA A 184 -7.44 14.51 -10.26
C ALA A 184 -6.77 15.67 -9.50
N PHE A 185 -7.49 16.35 -8.59
CA PHE A 185 -6.92 17.40 -7.75
C PHE A 185 -6.05 16.85 -6.61
N GLU A 186 -6.41 15.70 -6.03
CA GLU A 186 -5.58 15.00 -5.04
C GLU A 186 -4.24 14.58 -5.67
N ASP A 187 -4.27 13.97 -6.86
CA ASP A 187 -3.06 13.59 -7.62
C ASP A 187 -2.18 14.80 -7.97
N LEU A 188 -2.84 15.90 -8.37
CA LEU A 188 -2.15 17.13 -8.70
C LEU A 188 -1.50 17.75 -7.46
N ALA A 189 -2.17 17.74 -6.32
CA ALA A 189 -1.63 18.26 -5.06
C ALA A 189 -0.35 17.49 -4.68
N ASP A 190 -0.37 16.16 -4.78
CA ASP A 190 0.79 15.31 -4.54
C ASP A 190 1.95 15.64 -5.49
N THR A 191 1.65 15.84 -6.78
CA THR A 191 2.65 16.22 -7.80
C THR A 191 3.26 17.60 -7.53
N ILE A 192 2.45 18.57 -7.11
CA ILE A 192 2.92 19.93 -6.78
C ILE A 192 3.78 19.89 -5.52
N GLN A 193 3.40 19.13 -4.49
CA GLN A 193 4.21 18.96 -3.27
C GLN A 193 5.57 18.33 -3.60
N ASN A 194 5.58 17.30 -4.44
CA ASN A 194 6.81 16.70 -4.95
C ASN A 194 7.67 17.74 -5.68
N ALA A 195 7.09 18.53 -6.58
CA ALA A 195 7.80 19.59 -7.29
C ALA A 195 8.41 20.63 -6.34
N GLN A 196 7.64 21.06 -5.32
CA GLN A 196 8.09 22.01 -4.32
C GLN A 196 9.26 21.45 -3.49
N ALA A 197 9.21 20.18 -3.10
CA ALA A 197 10.29 19.51 -2.38
C ALA A 197 11.57 19.45 -3.22
N ILE A 198 11.47 19.11 -4.51
CA ILE A 198 12.61 19.07 -5.45
C ILE A 198 13.22 20.47 -5.62
N ILE A 199 12.40 21.51 -5.82
CA ILE A 199 12.88 22.90 -5.98
C ILE A 199 13.55 23.41 -4.69
N GLY A 200 13.14 22.89 -3.53
CA GLY A 200 13.79 23.17 -2.26
C GLY A 200 15.25 22.68 -2.17
N VAL A 201 15.66 21.74 -3.03
CA VAL A 201 17.05 21.28 -3.13
C VAL A 201 17.81 22.22 -4.07
N SER A 202 18.87 22.85 -3.54
CA SER A 202 19.67 23.76 -4.37
C SER A 202 20.30 23.04 -5.57
N PRO A 203 20.34 23.65 -6.77
CA PRO A 203 20.99 23.05 -7.94
C PRO A 203 22.46 22.69 -7.70
N GLN A 204 23.14 23.41 -6.81
CA GLN A 204 24.52 23.13 -6.42
C GLN A 204 24.63 21.78 -5.70
N VAL A 205 23.72 21.46 -4.78
CA VAL A 205 23.70 20.17 -4.07
C VAL A 205 23.51 19.02 -5.05
N VAL A 206 22.58 19.16 -6.00
CA VAL A 206 22.36 18.16 -7.05
C VAL A 206 23.62 17.99 -7.91
N TYR A 207 24.21 19.10 -8.35
CA TYR A 207 25.45 19.08 -9.13
C TYR A 207 26.59 18.39 -8.38
N GLU A 208 26.81 18.72 -7.12
CA GLU A 208 27.86 18.11 -6.30
C GLU A 208 27.62 16.61 -6.08
N ALA A 209 26.37 16.18 -5.86
CA ALA A 209 26.01 14.77 -5.72
C ALA A 209 26.31 13.96 -7.00
N ILE A 210 26.00 14.52 -8.17
CA ILE A 210 26.28 13.89 -9.47
C ILE A 210 27.79 13.89 -9.80
N MET A 211 28.51 14.94 -9.41
CA MET A 211 29.91 15.16 -9.83
C MET A 211 30.95 14.53 -8.89
N LYS A 212 30.56 14.01 -7.73
CA LYS A 212 31.47 13.34 -6.78
C LYS A 212 32.11 12.06 -7.38
N PRO A 213 33.27 11.61 -6.85
CA PRO A 213 33.97 10.41 -7.35
C PRO A 213 33.12 9.13 -7.27
N ALA A 214 32.43 8.92 -6.15
CA ALA A 214 31.31 7.99 -6.04
C ALA A 214 30.03 8.79 -6.34
N HIS A 215 29.65 8.82 -7.62
CA HIS A 215 28.47 9.52 -8.08
C HIS A 215 27.22 8.74 -7.68
N ILE A 216 26.10 9.46 -7.49
CA ILE A 216 24.80 8.82 -7.27
C ILE A 216 24.46 7.91 -8.45
N THR A 217 23.75 6.81 -8.20
CA THR A 217 23.33 5.89 -9.27
C THR A 217 22.03 6.37 -9.92
N VAL A 218 21.66 5.79 -11.07
CA VAL A 218 20.38 6.09 -11.75
C VAL A 218 19.21 5.76 -10.83
N GLU A 219 19.33 4.71 -10.02
CA GLU A 219 18.35 4.27 -9.04
C GLU A 219 18.15 5.33 -7.95
N GLN A 220 19.23 5.93 -7.44
CA GLN A 220 19.14 6.98 -6.42
C GLN A 220 18.50 8.26 -6.96
N VAL A 221 18.46 8.47 -8.29
CA VAL A 221 17.69 9.56 -8.91
C VAL A 221 16.18 9.32 -8.80
N ASP A 222 15.72 8.07 -8.69
CA ASP A 222 14.28 7.75 -8.49
C ASP A 222 13.74 8.27 -7.15
N TYR A 223 14.58 8.64 -6.18
CA TYR A 223 14.16 9.30 -4.94
C TYR A 223 13.44 10.64 -5.20
N LEU A 224 13.77 11.31 -6.30
CA LEU A 224 13.07 12.54 -6.71
C LEU A 224 11.59 12.31 -6.99
N ASP A 225 11.16 11.09 -7.33
CA ASP A 225 9.75 10.82 -7.62
C ASP A 225 8.88 10.67 -6.36
N ILE A 226 9.50 10.51 -5.17
CA ILE A 226 8.79 10.16 -3.94
C ILE A 226 8.86 11.20 -2.82
N ILE A 227 9.83 12.13 -2.85
CA ILE A 227 9.92 13.15 -1.81
C ILE A 227 8.67 14.05 -1.81
N LYS A 228 8.09 14.33 -0.63
CA LYS A 228 6.88 15.16 -0.51
C LYS A 228 7.13 16.50 0.19
N ASN A 229 8.15 16.58 1.02
CA ASN A 229 8.43 17.77 1.83
C ASN A 229 9.93 18.05 1.98
N LYS A 230 10.26 19.11 2.73
CA LYS A 230 11.64 19.53 2.97
C LYS A 230 12.47 18.49 3.73
N ALA A 231 11.89 17.82 4.72
CA ALA A 231 12.59 16.79 5.49
C ALA A 231 12.97 15.59 4.60
N ASP A 232 12.05 15.15 3.74
CA ASP A 232 12.32 14.09 2.75
C ASP A 232 13.43 14.49 1.78
N ALA A 233 13.45 15.75 1.35
CA ALA A 233 14.50 16.28 0.50
C ALA A 233 15.87 16.29 1.22
N GLU A 234 15.91 16.65 2.50
CA GLU A 234 17.11 16.57 3.34
C GLU A 234 17.60 15.12 3.49
N ILE A 235 16.69 14.15 3.65
CA ILE A 235 17.01 12.71 3.69
C ILE A 235 17.57 12.21 2.35
N MET A 236 16.93 12.56 1.23
CA MET A 236 17.43 12.21 -0.10
C MET A 236 18.85 12.73 -0.30
N VAL A 237 19.11 13.99 0.10
CA VAL A 237 20.46 14.58 0.04
C VAL A 237 21.43 13.85 0.96
N ALA A 238 21.01 13.42 2.15
CA ALA A 238 21.85 12.61 3.04
C ALA A 238 22.19 11.25 2.43
N ALA A 239 21.23 10.59 1.78
CA ALA A 239 21.44 9.33 1.04
C ALA A 239 22.45 9.51 -0.11
N TRP A 240 22.26 10.53 -0.94
CA TRP A 240 23.17 10.88 -2.05
C TRP A 240 24.61 11.18 -1.60
N ASN A 241 24.78 11.65 -0.37
CA ASN A 241 26.08 12.00 0.19
C ASN A 241 26.69 10.91 1.09
N ASP A 242 26.08 9.73 1.17
CA ASP A 242 26.46 8.64 2.08
C ASP A 242 26.56 9.07 3.56
N ASN A 243 25.63 9.92 4.01
CA ASN A 243 25.63 10.54 5.35
C ASN A 243 24.26 10.41 6.04
N LEU A 244 23.66 9.22 5.96
CA LEU A 244 22.33 8.96 6.54
C LEU A 244 22.28 9.14 8.06
N GLU A 245 23.39 9.01 8.77
CA GLU A 245 23.46 9.29 10.21
C GLU A 245 23.06 10.74 10.56
N SER A 246 23.15 11.68 9.61
CA SER A 246 22.71 13.06 9.82
C SER A 246 21.19 13.21 9.88
N THR A 247 20.42 12.24 9.37
CA THR A 247 18.96 12.33 9.32
C THR A 247 18.31 12.22 10.70
N HIS A 248 19.03 11.67 11.69
CA HIS A 248 18.58 11.63 13.10
C HIS A 248 18.39 13.02 13.73
N ALA A 249 19.00 14.05 13.15
CA ALA A 249 18.81 15.43 13.60
C ALA A 249 17.50 16.05 13.10
N ILE A 250 16.85 15.41 12.13
CA ILE A 250 15.55 15.84 11.58
C ILE A 250 14.47 15.29 12.48
N ALA A 251 13.57 16.16 12.97
CA ALA A 251 12.49 15.73 13.86
C ALA A 251 11.68 14.59 13.22
N SER A 252 11.53 13.49 13.94
CA SER A 252 10.89 12.26 13.44
C SER A 252 9.48 12.51 12.88
N SER A 253 8.73 13.44 13.46
CA SER A 253 7.37 13.84 13.05
C SER A 253 7.29 14.65 11.75
N SER A 254 8.42 15.14 11.25
CA SER A 254 8.48 15.95 10.01
C SER A 254 8.79 15.11 8.76
N ILE A 255 9.29 13.89 8.96
CA ILE A 255 9.68 12.96 7.90
C ILE A 255 8.44 12.20 7.44
N SER A 256 8.21 12.13 6.13
CA SER A 256 7.10 11.33 5.59
C SER A 256 7.48 9.85 5.50
N GLU A 257 6.49 8.98 5.25
CA GLU A 257 6.74 7.56 4.94
C GLU A 257 7.74 7.39 3.78
N ASN A 258 7.68 8.27 2.77
CA ASN A 258 8.60 8.23 1.63
C ASN A 258 10.03 8.64 2.02
N GLY A 259 10.19 9.57 2.97
CA GLY A 259 11.50 9.89 3.53
C GLY A 259 12.12 8.68 4.24
N TYR A 260 11.35 8.01 5.10
CA TYR A 260 11.80 6.77 5.73
C TYR A 260 12.07 5.65 4.70
N LEU A 261 11.38 5.62 3.54
CA LEU A 261 11.60 4.63 2.48
C LEU A 261 12.98 4.75 1.86
N ILE A 262 13.47 5.98 1.72
CA ILE A 262 14.84 6.23 1.27
C ILE A 262 15.83 5.66 2.29
N ILE A 263 15.64 5.96 3.58
CA ILE A 263 16.50 5.45 4.66
C ILE A 263 16.50 3.92 4.67
N SER A 264 15.32 3.30 4.65
CA SER A 264 15.16 1.85 4.67
C SER A 264 15.83 1.19 3.47
N THR A 265 15.57 1.71 2.27
CA THR A 265 16.18 1.21 1.03
C THR A 265 17.70 1.23 1.10
N GLU A 266 18.29 2.35 1.53
CA GLU A 266 19.74 2.52 1.60
C GLU A 266 20.42 1.66 2.67
N ILE A 267 19.80 1.50 3.84
CA ILE A 267 20.34 0.64 4.91
C ILE A 267 20.18 -0.83 4.54
N ALA A 268 19.06 -1.23 3.93
CA ALA A 268 18.89 -2.58 3.40
C ALA A 268 19.93 -2.90 2.32
N MET A 269 20.18 -1.98 1.38
CA MET A 269 21.26 -2.13 0.39
C MET A 269 22.63 -2.26 1.06
N ALA A 270 22.92 -1.45 2.08
CA ALA A 270 24.16 -1.54 2.84
C ALA A 270 24.34 -2.93 3.48
N MET A 271 23.26 -3.49 4.05
CA MET A 271 23.26 -4.84 4.61
C MET A 271 23.49 -5.93 3.56
N GLU A 272 22.83 -5.83 2.40
CA GLU A 272 22.99 -6.80 1.30
C GLU A 272 24.38 -6.81 0.68
N GLN A 273 25.05 -5.66 0.71
CA GLN A 273 26.42 -5.45 0.22
C GLN A 273 27.48 -5.69 1.30
N GLY A 274 27.08 -5.92 2.56
CA GLY A 274 28.00 -6.07 3.68
C GLY A 274 28.76 -4.79 4.05
N ASN A 275 28.21 -3.60 3.76
CA ASN A 275 28.79 -2.31 4.10
C ASN A 275 28.61 -1.97 5.59
N ILE A 276 29.43 -2.60 6.42
CA ILE A 276 29.41 -2.47 7.89
C ILE A 276 29.53 -1.00 8.32
N ASN A 277 30.40 -0.23 7.67
CA ASN A 277 30.64 1.16 8.04
C ASN A 277 29.37 2.01 7.95
N LYS A 278 28.62 1.89 6.85
CA LYS A 278 27.37 2.66 6.66
C LYS A 278 26.31 2.29 7.70
N ILE A 279 26.12 0.99 7.96
CA ILE A 279 25.16 0.50 8.95
C ILE A 279 25.57 0.99 10.35
N GLN A 280 26.84 0.84 10.72
CA GLN A 280 27.35 1.27 12.01
C GLN A 280 27.19 2.78 12.23
N ARG A 281 27.58 3.62 11.26
CA ARG A 281 27.42 5.08 11.37
C ARG A 281 25.96 5.45 11.61
N TYR A 282 25.05 4.86 10.85
CA TYR A 282 23.62 5.10 10.97
C TYR A 282 23.09 4.73 12.37
N PHE A 283 23.37 3.52 12.86
CA PHE A 283 22.90 3.07 14.17
C PHE A 283 23.60 3.79 15.34
N ASN A 284 24.85 4.20 15.18
CA ASN A 284 25.55 5.01 16.17
C ASN A 284 24.90 6.39 16.37
N GLY A 285 24.22 6.91 15.34
CA GLY A 285 23.48 8.17 15.40
C GLY A 285 22.34 8.18 16.44
N PHE A 286 21.65 7.04 16.63
CA PHE A 286 20.64 6.88 17.68
C PHE A 286 21.20 7.11 19.08
N GLY A 287 22.46 6.75 19.32
CA GLY A 287 23.14 6.99 20.59
C GLY A 287 23.39 8.47 20.89
N LYS A 288 23.16 9.39 19.94
CA LYS A 288 23.48 10.83 20.00
C LYS A 288 22.27 11.76 20.10
N ILE A 289 21.06 11.24 19.94
CA ILE A 289 19.79 11.98 20.06
C ILE A 289 19.02 11.55 21.31
N SER A 290 17.92 12.23 21.67
CA SER A 290 17.17 11.88 22.87
C SER A 290 16.55 10.47 22.75
N PRO A 291 16.36 9.75 23.88
CA PRO A 291 15.70 8.44 23.86
C PRO A 291 14.31 8.47 23.21
N GLU A 292 13.56 9.55 23.40
CA GLU A 292 12.23 9.72 22.81
C GLU A 292 12.28 9.84 21.29
N GLU A 293 13.20 10.63 20.73
CA GLU A 293 13.36 10.75 19.27
C GLU A 293 13.96 9.48 18.68
N THR A 294 14.90 8.81 19.36
CA THR A 294 15.40 7.49 18.94
C THR A 294 14.24 6.52 18.78
N LYS A 295 13.38 6.42 19.81
CA LYS A 295 12.23 5.54 19.78
C LYS A 295 11.28 5.89 18.63
N ALA A 296 10.95 7.17 18.46
CA ALA A 296 10.06 7.61 17.39
C ALA A 296 10.60 7.31 15.98
N HIS A 297 11.90 7.52 15.73
CA HIS A 297 12.52 7.12 14.46
C HIS A 297 12.49 5.61 14.24
N ILE A 298 12.77 4.81 15.28
CA ILE A 298 12.73 3.35 15.19
C ILE A 298 11.31 2.85 14.91
N GLU A 299 10.30 3.35 15.61
CA GLU A 299 8.90 2.99 15.38
C GLU A 299 8.47 3.30 13.95
N ASN A 300 8.74 4.52 13.46
CA ASN A 300 8.42 4.91 12.08
C ASN A 300 9.12 4.03 11.03
N LEU A 301 10.40 3.67 11.26
CA LEU A 301 11.14 2.78 10.38
C LEU A 301 10.57 1.36 10.37
N LYS A 302 10.22 0.79 11.53
CA LYS A 302 9.61 -0.54 11.61
C LYS A 302 8.26 -0.55 10.91
N THR A 303 7.38 0.42 11.20
CA THR A 303 6.06 0.54 10.55
C THR A 303 6.19 0.69 9.03
N LEU A 304 7.17 1.46 8.54
CA LEU A 304 7.42 1.53 7.11
C LEU A 304 7.98 0.20 6.56
N ASN A 305 8.94 -0.42 7.24
CA ASN A 305 9.56 -1.66 6.80
C ASN A 305 8.52 -2.78 6.68
N ASP A 306 7.51 -2.80 7.56
CA ASP A 306 6.33 -3.66 7.46
C ASP A 306 5.59 -3.44 6.14
N LYS A 307 5.32 -2.17 5.80
CA LYS A 307 4.66 -1.81 4.54
C LYS A 307 5.51 -2.20 3.33
N TYR A 308 6.82 -1.97 3.39
CA TYR A 308 7.75 -2.33 2.32
C TYR A 308 7.82 -3.86 2.14
N ALA A 309 7.94 -4.61 3.23
CA ALA A 309 7.92 -6.07 3.23
C ALA A 309 6.61 -6.63 2.66
N GLY A 310 5.46 -6.11 3.09
CA GLY A 310 4.15 -6.50 2.57
C GLY A 310 4.03 -6.24 1.05
N LYS A 311 4.46 -5.07 0.57
CA LYS A 311 4.51 -4.76 -0.87
C LYS A 311 5.42 -5.72 -1.63
N LEU A 312 6.59 -6.08 -1.11
CA LEU A 312 7.49 -7.06 -1.75
C LEU A 312 6.88 -8.46 -1.82
N GLN A 313 6.15 -8.91 -0.80
CA GLN A 313 5.45 -10.19 -0.83
C GLN A 313 4.30 -10.18 -1.85
N ALA A 314 3.58 -9.06 -1.96
CA ALA A 314 2.52 -8.90 -2.94
C ALA A 314 3.08 -8.89 -4.38
N ILE A 315 4.24 -8.26 -4.61
CA ILE A 315 4.95 -8.32 -5.89
C ILE A 315 5.39 -9.75 -6.21
N GLN A 316 5.93 -10.50 -5.24
CA GLN A 316 6.26 -11.92 -5.40
C GLN A 316 5.03 -12.76 -5.80
N ALA A 317 3.87 -12.51 -5.19
CA ALA A 317 2.61 -13.15 -5.59
C ALA A 317 2.21 -12.85 -7.04
N GLY A 318 2.33 -11.58 -7.45
CA GLY A 318 2.08 -11.19 -8.84
C GLY A 318 3.03 -11.87 -9.83
N LEU A 319 4.32 -11.97 -9.52
CA LEU A 319 5.29 -12.69 -10.38
C LEU A 319 4.99 -14.18 -10.44
N LYS A 320 4.60 -14.79 -9.33
CA LYS A 320 4.22 -16.21 -9.31
C LYS A 320 3.01 -16.48 -10.21
N GLU A 321 1.97 -15.65 -10.13
CA GLU A 321 0.80 -15.76 -11.02
C GLU A 321 1.22 -15.60 -12.49
N ALA A 322 2.21 -14.75 -12.77
CA ALA A 322 2.88 -14.61 -14.06
C ALA A 322 3.84 -15.77 -14.43
N LYS A 323 3.81 -16.87 -13.68
CA LYS A 323 4.61 -18.09 -13.87
C LYS A 323 6.11 -17.85 -13.78
N TYR A 324 6.55 -16.96 -12.89
CA TYR A 324 7.94 -16.94 -12.43
C TYR A 324 8.11 -18.02 -11.37
N ASP A 325 9.07 -18.91 -11.56
CA ASP A 325 9.40 -19.93 -10.57
C ASP A 325 10.26 -19.36 -9.43
N GLU A 326 10.30 -20.07 -8.30
CA GLU A 326 11.03 -19.66 -7.09
C GLU A 326 12.57 -19.62 -7.25
N SER A 327 13.10 -20.28 -8.28
CA SER A 327 14.53 -20.25 -8.64
C SER A 327 14.87 -19.10 -9.59
N ASN A 328 13.87 -18.33 -10.01
CA ASN A 328 14.10 -17.15 -10.82
C ASN A 328 14.92 -16.11 -10.03
N PRO A 329 15.94 -15.48 -10.64
CA PRO A 329 16.75 -14.45 -9.99
C PRO A 329 15.93 -13.34 -9.31
N ASP A 330 14.78 -12.98 -9.86
CA ASP A 330 13.91 -11.89 -9.38
C ASP A 330 13.25 -12.27 -8.05
N MET A 331 12.73 -13.51 -7.99
CA MET A 331 12.17 -14.09 -6.77
C MET A 331 13.27 -14.23 -5.71
N ILE A 332 14.45 -14.71 -6.09
CA ILE A 332 15.60 -14.83 -5.17
C ILE A 332 16.01 -13.46 -4.61
N ALA A 333 16.08 -12.44 -5.46
CA ALA A 333 16.50 -11.11 -5.06
C ALA A 333 15.46 -10.44 -4.14
N MET A 334 14.16 -10.58 -4.43
CA MET A 334 13.10 -10.10 -3.53
C MET A 334 13.08 -10.83 -2.19
N LYS A 335 13.30 -12.16 -2.18
CA LYS A 335 13.44 -12.93 -0.93
C LYS A 335 14.65 -12.49 -0.13
N LYS A 336 15.77 -12.21 -0.79
CA LYS A 336 16.97 -11.64 -0.14
C LYS A 336 16.67 -10.28 0.48
N ARG A 337 15.96 -9.41 -0.24
CA ARG A 337 15.53 -8.09 0.28
C ARG A 337 14.60 -8.23 1.47
N LEU A 338 13.59 -9.10 1.39
CA LEU A 338 12.66 -9.37 2.49
C LEU A 338 13.39 -9.87 3.74
N ARG A 339 14.30 -10.85 3.59
CA ARG A 339 15.16 -11.36 4.67
C ARG A 339 16.04 -10.25 5.27
N THR A 340 16.52 -9.33 4.44
CA THR A 340 17.30 -8.17 4.91
C THR A 340 16.45 -7.19 5.72
N LEU A 341 15.22 -6.90 5.30
CA LEU A 341 14.29 -6.06 6.06
C LEU A 341 13.99 -6.68 7.43
N ASN A 342 13.79 -8.00 7.51
CA ASN A 342 13.60 -8.68 8.80
C ASN A 342 14.83 -8.54 9.72
N LYS A 343 16.04 -8.66 9.17
CA LYS A 343 17.30 -8.44 9.94
C LYS A 343 17.42 -6.99 10.40
N PHE A 344 17.03 -6.05 9.54
CA PHE A 344 17.03 -4.64 9.87
C PHE A 344 16.03 -4.32 10.99
N ASN A 345 14.81 -4.84 10.92
CA ASN A 345 13.80 -4.71 11.97
C ASN A 345 14.26 -5.33 13.29
N GLY A 346 14.86 -6.52 13.27
CA GLY A 346 15.43 -7.14 14.47
C GLY A 346 16.52 -6.30 15.11
N LEU A 347 17.38 -5.65 14.31
CA LEU A 347 18.41 -4.75 14.82
C LEU A 347 17.83 -3.44 15.37
N LEU A 348 16.83 -2.86 14.70
CA LEU A 348 16.09 -1.68 15.17
C LEU A 348 15.43 -1.97 16.53
N GLN A 349 14.73 -3.10 16.66
CA GLN A 349 14.11 -3.49 17.92
C GLN A 349 15.15 -3.74 19.02
N SER A 350 16.29 -4.35 18.67
CA SER A 350 17.39 -4.55 19.64
C SER A 350 17.93 -3.22 20.18
N VAL A 351 17.98 -2.18 19.35
CA VAL A 351 18.40 -0.83 19.77
C VAL A 351 17.35 -0.13 20.62
N GLU A 352 16.06 -0.30 20.30
CA GLU A 352 14.96 0.21 21.09
C GLU A 352 14.90 -0.43 22.47
N ASP A 353 15.00 -1.77 22.56
CA ASP A 353 14.94 -2.52 23.81
C ASP A 353 16.11 -2.19 24.75
N LEU A 354 17.26 -1.81 24.19
CA LEU A 354 18.41 -1.31 24.94
C LEU A 354 18.26 0.15 25.39
N GLY A 355 17.23 0.86 24.93
CA GLY A 355 16.97 2.25 25.28
C GLY A 355 18.10 3.21 24.87
N LEU A 356 18.69 3.00 23.69
CA LEU A 356 19.78 3.86 23.20
C LEU A 356 19.31 5.31 23.06
N GLY A 357 20.05 6.23 23.67
CA GLY A 357 19.80 7.66 23.54
C GLY A 357 20.71 8.48 24.43
N SER A 358 20.96 9.72 24.05
CA SER A 358 21.70 10.69 24.84
C SER A 358 20.78 11.47 25.76
N SER A 359 21.17 11.60 27.03
CA SER A 359 20.45 12.42 28.01
C SER A 359 21.43 13.26 28.84
N SER A 360 20.97 14.44 29.25
CA SER A 360 21.70 15.34 30.13
C SER A 360 20.82 15.65 31.34
N SER A 361 21.36 15.45 32.55
CA SER A 361 20.67 15.73 33.80
C SER A 361 21.57 16.50 34.76
N GLU A 362 20.96 17.30 35.63
CA GLU A 362 21.68 18.02 36.68
C GLU A 362 21.54 17.28 38.01
N ILE A 363 22.67 16.93 38.61
CA ILE A 363 22.74 16.28 39.92
C ILE A 363 23.18 17.34 40.94
N ASN A 364 22.27 17.70 41.83
CA ASN A 364 22.57 18.61 42.92
C ASN A 364 23.08 17.81 44.12
N ASN A 365 24.37 17.96 44.43
CA ASN A 365 24.99 17.24 45.54
C ASN A 365 25.21 18.13 46.77
N GLY A 366 24.22 18.97 47.09
CA GLY A 366 24.07 19.72 48.34
C GLY A 366 25.22 20.66 48.71
N MET A 367 26.37 20.12 49.10
CA MET A 367 27.56 20.82 49.56
C MET A 367 28.60 21.14 48.46
N GLN A 368 28.59 20.47 47.30
CA GLN A 368 29.65 20.61 46.28
C GLN A 368 29.20 21.22 44.94
N GLY A 369 27.93 21.64 44.82
CA GLY A 369 27.38 22.28 43.62
C GLY A 369 26.56 21.35 42.73
N VAL A 370 26.18 21.88 41.55
CA VAL A 370 25.39 21.17 40.53
C VAL A 370 26.33 20.58 39.49
N TYR A 371 26.28 19.25 39.33
CA TYR A 371 27.04 18.53 38.31
C TYR A 371 26.14 18.20 37.13
N LYS A 372 26.68 18.31 35.90
CA LYS A 372 26.00 17.81 34.71
C LYS A 372 26.41 16.35 34.48
N LYS A 373 25.42 15.46 34.52
CA LYS A 373 25.55 14.07 34.13
C LYS A 373 25.05 13.90 32.72
N ASN A 374 25.94 13.53 31.81
CA ASN A 374 25.63 13.19 30.44
C ASN A 374 25.76 11.68 30.25
N ILE A 375 24.72 11.06 29.73
CA ILE A 375 24.74 9.68 29.25
C ILE A 375 24.66 9.72 27.74
N SER A 376 25.50 8.95 27.06
CA SER A 376 25.39 8.69 25.62
C SER A 376 25.80 7.26 25.31
N TYR A 377 25.46 6.78 24.12
CA TYR A 377 25.81 5.43 23.69
C TYR A 377 26.65 5.48 22.41
N ASP A 378 27.60 4.56 22.31
CA ASP A 378 28.30 4.23 21.08
C ASP A 378 27.89 2.83 20.61
N PHE A 379 27.74 2.68 19.29
CA PHE A 379 27.37 1.43 18.63
C PHE A 379 28.47 1.02 17.65
N GLU A 380 28.95 -0.22 17.77
CA GLU A 380 29.99 -0.79 16.90
C GLU A 380 29.58 -2.17 16.42
N ILE A 381 29.57 -2.41 15.10
CA ILE A 381 29.32 -3.74 14.55
C ILE A 381 30.62 -4.54 14.59
N VAL A 382 30.59 -5.68 15.28
CA VAL A 382 31.72 -6.59 15.42
C VAL A 382 31.75 -7.60 14.29
N LYS A 383 30.57 -8.08 13.88
CA LYS A 383 30.43 -9.11 12.86
C LYS A 383 29.08 -9.01 12.17
N LEU A 384 29.10 -9.11 10.85
CA LEU A 384 27.93 -9.38 10.02
C LEU A 384 28.20 -10.72 9.34
N ASP A 385 27.43 -11.76 9.67
CA ASP A 385 27.63 -13.09 9.09
C ASP A 385 26.50 -13.54 8.16
N ASP A 386 26.82 -14.53 7.33
CA ASP A 386 25.90 -15.14 6.37
C ASP A 386 24.77 -15.94 7.08
N SER A 387 24.90 -16.17 8.39
CA SER A 387 23.96 -16.92 9.24
C SER A 387 22.86 -16.05 9.86
N ASP A 388 22.57 -14.91 9.26
CA ASP A 388 21.55 -13.96 9.70
C ASP A 388 21.76 -13.25 11.04
N ASN A 389 22.97 -13.31 11.59
CA ASN A 389 23.29 -12.66 12.84
C ASN A 389 24.14 -11.40 12.63
N ILE A 390 23.84 -10.39 13.41
CA ILE A 390 24.60 -9.16 13.55
C ILE A 390 25.08 -9.11 15.00
N THR A 391 26.39 -9.27 15.19
CA THR A 391 27.02 -9.09 16.50
C THR A 391 27.53 -7.66 16.61
N PHE A 392 27.16 -6.98 17.68
CA PHE A 392 27.50 -5.58 17.92
C PHE A 392 27.86 -5.32 19.38
N LYS A 393 28.62 -4.25 19.61
CA LYS A 393 28.91 -3.71 20.93
C LYS A 393 28.10 -2.45 21.15
N VAL A 394 27.63 -2.29 22.39
CA VAL A 394 27.12 -1.01 22.87
C VAL A 394 27.98 -0.55 24.03
N THR A 395 28.51 0.67 23.93
CA THR A 395 29.25 1.31 25.02
C THR A 395 28.42 2.45 25.59
N LYS A 396 28.05 2.34 26.86
CA LYS A 396 27.39 3.40 27.62
C LYS A 396 28.45 4.32 28.20
N ASN A 397 28.50 5.55 27.72
CA ASN A 397 29.37 6.59 28.24
C ASN A 397 28.62 7.42 29.27
N ASP A 398 29.02 7.32 30.53
CA ASP A 398 28.55 8.15 31.64
C ASP A 398 29.63 9.18 31.98
N SER A 399 29.33 10.48 31.88
CA SER A 399 30.31 11.53 32.14
C SER A 399 30.83 11.56 33.58
N LEU A 400 30.16 10.87 34.52
CA LEU A 400 30.54 10.76 35.92
C LEU A 400 30.95 9.33 36.31
N GLY A 401 30.92 8.38 35.37
CA GLY A 401 31.18 6.96 35.61
C GLY A 401 32.26 6.39 34.68
N VAL A 402 32.56 5.10 34.85
CA VAL A 402 33.40 4.36 33.90
C VAL A 402 32.50 3.88 32.75
N PRO A 403 32.94 4.01 31.48
CA PRO A 403 32.18 3.46 30.36
C PRO A 403 31.91 1.96 30.52
N GLU A 404 30.69 1.54 30.23
CA GLU A 404 30.27 0.15 30.29
C GLU A 404 30.05 -0.38 28.87
N THR A 405 30.79 -1.43 28.48
CA THR A 405 30.67 -2.05 27.15
C THR A 405 30.07 -3.44 27.27
N LYS A 406 29.03 -3.71 26.50
CA LYS A 406 28.37 -5.01 26.38
C LYS A 406 28.33 -5.47 24.93
N ILE A 407 28.31 -6.79 24.71
CA ILE A 407 28.28 -7.41 23.38
C ILE A 407 26.94 -8.10 23.20
N TYR A 408 26.28 -7.84 22.09
CA TYR A 408 24.98 -8.39 21.75
C TYR A 408 25.00 -9.06 20.39
N THR A 409 24.09 -9.99 20.18
CA THR A 409 23.76 -10.55 18.88
C THR A 409 22.28 -10.33 18.61
N SER A 410 21.96 -9.70 17.48
CA SER A 410 20.62 -9.66 16.92
C SER A 410 20.59 -10.55 15.68
N GLY A 411 19.57 -11.38 15.52
CA GLY A 411 19.47 -12.21 14.32
C GLY A 411 18.16 -12.94 14.17
N LEU A 412 17.98 -13.59 13.02
CA LEU A 412 16.82 -14.43 12.77
C LEU A 412 17.01 -15.76 13.48
N SER A 413 16.03 -16.17 14.28
CA SER A 413 16.15 -17.44 14.97
C SER A 413 15.82 -18.61 14.05
N THR A 414 16.53 -19.71 14.24
CA THR A 414 16.40 -20.93 13.43
C THR A 414 15.88 -22.12 14.22
N THR A 415 15.89 -22.08 15.56
CA THR A 415 15.38 -23.13 16.45
C THR A 415 15.03 -22.51 17.80
N TYR A 416 13.91 -22.92 18.40
CA TYR A 416 13.50 -22.45 19.72
C TYR A 416 13.27 -23.62 20.67
N SER A 417 13.63 -23.42 21.94
CA SER A 417 13.18 -24.30 23.03
C SER A 417 12.02 -23.62 23.77
N ASP A 418 10.99 -24.40 24.11
CA ASP A 418 9.69 -23.97 24.64
C ASP A 418 9.75 -22.98 25.83
N LYS A 419 10.85 -22.98 26.61
CA LYS A 419 11.01 -22.14 27.82
C LYS A 419 11.18 -20.65 27.56
N ALA A 420 11.70 -20.24 26.40
CA ALA A 420 11.88 -18.81 26.08
C ALA A 420 10.57 -18.16 25.59
N LEU A 421 9.62 -18.96 25.09
CA LEU A 421 8.33 -18.48 24.58
C LEU A 421 7.29 -18.25 25.68
N GLU A 422 7.23 -19.12 26.70
CA GLU A 422 6.20 -19.10 27.75
C GLU A 422 6.07 -17.76 28.48
N ALA A 423 7.17 -17.03 28.68
CA ALA A 423 7.15 -15.75 29.40
C ALA A 423 6.65 -14.55 28.57
N SER A 424 6.57 -14.67 27.23
CA SER A 424 6.29 -13.54 26.32
C SER A 424 4.88 -13.52 25.72
N TYR A 425 4.08 -14.58 25.90
CA TYR A 425 2.85 -14.77 25.14
C TYR A 425 1.81 -13.66 25.33
N LYS A 426 1.70 -13.08 26.52
CA LYS A 426 0.67 -12.06 26.81
C LYS A 426 0.97 -10.72 26.14
N GLU A 427 2.18 -10.20 26.33
CA GLU A 427 2.63 -8.93 25.72
C GLU A 427 2.66 -9.03 24.19
N LEU A 428 3.07 -10.19 23.66
CA LEU A 428 3.11 -10.46 22.23
C LEU A 428 1.70 -10.55 21.62
N THR A 429 0.71 -11.01 22.38
CA THR A 429 -0.68 -11.11 21.90
C THR A 429 -1.36 -9.76 21.80
N ASP A 430 -1.19 -8.90 22.81
CA ASP A 430 -1.77 -7.55 22.79
C ASP A 430 -1.15 -6.69 21.67
N ILE A 431 0.18 -6.75 21.50
CA ILE A 431 0.88 -6.07 20.40
C ILE A 431 0.39 -6.58 19.04
N LYS A 432 0.24 -7.90 18.86
CA LYS A 432 -0.23 -8.48 17.60
C LYS A 432 -1.68 -8.11 17.29
N LYS A 433 -2.56 -7.99 18.29
CA LYS A 433 -3.94 -7.51 18.09
C LYS A 433 -3.96 -6.10 17.54
N GLN A 434 -3.21 -5.20 18.17
CA GLN A 434 -3.10 -3.83 17.71
C GLN A 434 -2.55 -3.78 16.28
N GLN A 435 -1.44 -4.49 16.02
CA GLN A 435 -0.84 -4.56 14.69
C GLN A 435 -1.78 -5.15 13.62
N ALA A 436 -2.52 -6.21 13.93
CA ALA A 436 -3.45 -6.82 12.98
C ALA A 436 -4.50 -5.80 12.53
N SER A 437 -5.06 -5.01 13.45
CA SER A 437 -6.04 -3.97 13.13
C SER A 437 -5.44 -2.84 12.25
N GLU A 438 -4.22 -2.40 12.55
CA GLU A 438 -3.51 -1.38 11.77
C GLU A 438 -3.10 -1.92 10.38
N GLN A 439 -2.78 -3.21 10.28
CA GLN A 439 -2.42 -3.86 9.04
C GLN A 439 -3.62 -4.03 8.09
N VAL A 440 -4.85 -4.20 8.58
CA VAL A 440 -6.05 -4.30 7.71
C VAL A 440 -6.17 -3.07 6.80
N GLU A 441 -6.04 -1.87 7.36
CA GLU A 441 -6.11 -0.64 6.57
C GLU A 441 -4.93 -0.51 5.60
N PHE A 442 -3.74 -0.96 5.99
CA PHE A 442 -2.60 -1.05 5.08
C PHE A 442 -2.87 -2.00 3.89
N TRP A 443 -3.40 -3.20 4.14
CA TRP A 443 -3.73 -4.15 3.06
C TRP A 443 -4.82 -3.60 2.13
N LYS A 444 -5.85 -2.93 2.65
CA LYS A 444 -6.85 -2.20 1.84
C LYS A 444 -6.19 -1.14 0.95
N SER A 445 -5.32 -0.31 1.53
CA SER A 445 -4.57 0.71 0.77
C SER A 445 -3.68 0.12 -0.31
N MET A 446 -3.22 -1.13 -0.17
CA MET A 446 -2.48 -1.82 -1.22
C MET A 446 -3.37 -2.30 -2.36
N GLY A 447 -4.63 -2.64 -2.10
CA GLY A 447 -5.62 -2.87 -3.17
C GLY A 447 -5.79 -1.62 -4.02
N GLU A 448 -5.88 -0.44 -3.40
CA GLU A 448 -5.92 0.85 -4.10
C GLU A 448 -4.62 1.13 -4.85
N TRP A 449 -3.47 0.89 -4.22
CA TRP A 449 -2.17 1.01 -4.88
C TRP A 449 -2.02 0.06 -6.09
N ALA A 450 -2.66 -1.13 -6.06
CA ALA A 450 -2.70 -2.02 -7.21
C ALA A 450 -3.60 -1.50 -8.34
N LEU A 451 -4.68 -0.79 -8.01
CA LEU A 451 -5.55 -0.10 -8.98
C LEU A 451 -4.82 1.06 -9.67
N ASP A 452 -4.00 1.80 -8.91
CA ASP A 452 -3.08 2.80 -9.46
C ASP A 452 -2.13 2.17 -10.49
N LEU A 453 -1.82 0.88 -10.34
CA LEU A 453 -0.95 0.17 -11.28
C LEU A 453 -1.68 -0.39 -12.53
N VAL A 454 -2.91 0.04 -12.89
CA VAL A 454 -3.73 -0.51 -14.00
C VAL A 454 -3.86 0.40 -15.24
N PRO A 455 -3.92 -0.14 -16.49
CA PRO A 455 -4.37 0.61 -17.66
C PRO A 455 -5.83 1.07 -17.48
N GLY A 456 -6.06 2.37 -17.32
CA GLY A 456 -7.38 2.95 -17.05
C GLY A 456 -7.66 3.28 -15.58
N GLY A 457 -6.83 2.79 -14.65
CA GLY A 457 -6.57 3.50 -13.38
C GLY A 457 -5.68 4.71 -13.68
N LYS A 458 -5.75 5.76 -12.85
CA LYS A 458 -4.83 6.91 -12.98
C LYS A 458 -3.65 6.67 -12.04
N PRO A 459 -2.54 6.04 -12.48
CA PRO A 459 -1.37 5.89 -11.63
C PRO A 459 -0.91 7.24 -11.08
N THR A 460 -0.84 7.38 -9.76
CA THR A 460 -0.15 8.53 -9.18
C THR A 460 1.35 8.37 -9.42
N LYS A 461 2.03 9.47 -9.79
CA LYS A 461 3.49 9.46 -9.98
C LYS A 461 4.22 8.95 -8.73
N ILE A 462 3.70 9.29 -7.55
CA ILE A 462 4.28 8.90 -6.27
C ILE A 462 4.18 7.39 -6.06
N ALA A 463 3.06 6.75 -6.44
CA ALA A 463 2.93 5.29 -6.40
C ALA A 463 3.96 4.60 -7.31
N ILE A 464 4.14 5.08 -8.55
CA ILE A 464 5.15 4.55 -9.48
C ILE A 464 6.58 4.81 -8.97
N GLY A 465 6.86 6.00 -8.46
CA GLY A 465 8.16 6.34 -7.86
C GLY A 465 8.49 5.41 -6.69
N THR A 466 7.51 5.18 -5.82
CA THR A 466 7.62 4.27 -4.67
C THR A 466 7.91 2.85 -5.13
N PHE A 467 7.20 2.36 -6.16
CA PHE A 467 7.46 1.07 -6.77
C PHE A 467 8.90 0.93 -7.26
N LYS A 468 9.39 1.92 -8.02
CA LYS A 468 10.77 1.92 -8.52
C LYS A 468 11.77 1.90 -7.37
N VAL A 469 11.61 2.79 -6.40
CA VAL A 469 12.50 2.89 -5.23
C VAL A 469 12.57 1.58 -4.46
N MET A 470 11.43 0.93 -4.22
CA MET A 470 11.38 -0.37 -3.57
C MET A 470 12.12 -1.48 -4.33
N LEU A 471 12.19 -1.38 -5.66
CA LEU A 471 12.84 -2.36 -6.53
C LEU A 471 14.22 -1.89 -7.03
N ASN A 472 14.72 -0.75 -6.55
CA ASN A 472 15.95 -0.12 -7.02
C ASN A 472 17.19 -1.02 -6.94
N SER A 473 17.24 -1.93 -5.97
CA SER A 473 18.35 -2.87 -5.79
C SER A 473 18.23 -4.16 -6.59
N LEU A 474 17.17 -4.31 -7.39
CA LEU A 474 16.87 -5.52 -8.13
C LEU A 474 17.20 -5.26 -9.61
N ASP A 475 18.43 -5.60 -9.99
CA ASP A 475 19.01 -5.36 -11.33
C ASP A 475 18.18 -5.94 -12.49
N SER A 476 17.24 -6.84 -12.22
CA SER A 476 16.44 -7.55 -13.20
C SER A 476 15.10 -6.90 -13.55
N PHE A 477 14.70 -5.87 -12.80
CA PHE A 477 13.56 -5.04 -13.20
C PHE A 477 14.03 -4.04 -14.26
N ASP A 478 13.78 -4.37 -15.53
CA ASP A 478 13.97 -3.44 -16.65
C ASP A 478 12.99 -2.28 -16.49
N LYS A 479 13.43 -1.23 -15.79
CA LYS A 479 12.65 0.00 -15.52
C LYS A 479 12.27 0.76 -16.80
N ALA A 480 12.80 0.35 -17.95
CA ALA A 480 12.62 0.98 -19.25
C ALA A 480 11.45 0.35 -20.03
N THR A 481 10.23 0.79 -19.73
CA THR A 481 9.11 0.91 -20.71
C THR A 481 7.88 1.59 -20.09
N ALA A 482 7.78 1.67 -18.77
CA ALA A 482 6.66 2.37 -18.09
C ALA A 482 6.70 3.92 -18.19
N ILE A 483 7.67 4.49 -18.91
CA ILE A 483 7.94 5.95 -18.94
C ILE A 483 8.13 6.48 -20.37
N GLY A 484 7.70 5.71 -21.37
CA GLY A 484 7.68 6.18 -22.76
C GLY A 484 6.38 6.92 -23.03
N THR A 485 6.41 8.25 -22.90
CA THR A 485 5.32 9.23 -23.13
C THR A 485 4.41 9.49 -21.92
N ALA A 486 4.37 10.75 -21.51
CA ALA A 486 3.61 11.26 -20.37
C ALA A 486 2.08 11.29 -20.60
N SER A 487 1.56 10.56 -21.60
CA SER A 487 0.19 10.71 -22.10
C SER A 487 -0.66 9.45 -22.09
N GLU A 488 -0.14 8.26 -21.82
CA GLU A 488 -0.93 7.04 -21.77
C GLU A 488 -0.52 6.21 -20.55
N GLY A 489 -1.49 5.59 -19.88
CA GLY A 489 -1.32 4.90 -18.60
C GLY A 489 -0.25 3.80 -18.61
N LEU A 490 -0.14 3.08 -17.49
CA LEU A 490 0.77 1.94 -17.40
C LEU A 490 0.55 0.97 -18.57
N PRO A 491 1.62 0.38 -19.13
CA PRO A 491 1.50 -0.48 -20.29
C PRO A 491 0.71 -1.75 -19.95
N ASP A 492 -0.05 -2.28 -20.91
CA ASP A 492 -0.76 -3.57 -20.76
C ASP A 492 0.17 -4.74 -20.37
N GLU A 493 1.47 -4.58 -20.63
CA GLU A 493 2.53 -5.53 -20.28
C GLU A 493 3.69 -4.83 -19.56
N ILE A 494 4.20 -5.43 -18.48
CA ILE A 494 5.46 -5.02 -17.85
C ILE A 494 6.60 -5.93 -18.33
N THR A 495 7.79 -5.36 -18.49
CA THR A 495 8.97 -6.15 -18.87
C THR A 495 9.84 -6.38 -17.64
N ILE A 496 10.14 -7.64 -17.33
CA ILE A 496 11.06 -8.03 -16.26
C ILE A 496 12.07 -9.00 -16.85
N ASN A 497 13.35 -8.62 -16.81
CA ASN A 497 14.45 -9.36 -17.43
C ASN A 497 14.18 -9.71 -18.91
N GLY A 498 13.73 -8.72 -19.69
CA GLY A 498 13.34 -8.89 -21.09
C GLY A 498 12.08 -9.74 -21.36
N LYS A 499 11.46 -10.35 -20.34
CA LYS A 499 10.19 -11.09 -20.48
C LYS A 499 9.02 -10.16 -20.23
N LYS A 500 8.11 -10.12 -21.20
CA LYS A 500 6.85 -9.39 -21.09
C LYS A 500 5.84 -10.19 -20.27
N ILE A 501 5.21 -9.52 -19.33
CA ILE A 501 4.20 -10.07 -18.42
C ILE A 501 2.92 -9.26 -18.59
N PRO A 502 1.77 -9.90 -18.85
CA PRO A 502 0.49 -9.21 -18.81
C PRO A 502 0.26 -8.62 -17.43
N LEU A 503 0.05 -7.31 -17.38
CA LEU A 503 -0.10 -6.56 -16.14
C LEU A 503 -1.34 -7.04 -15.35
N GLU A 504 -2.41 -7.45 -16.03
CA GLU A 504 -3.59 -8.07 -15.41
C GLU A 504 -3.27 -9.40 -14.71
N THR A 505 -2.38 -10.22 -15.28
CA THR A 505 -1.95 -11.46 -14.63
C THR A 505 -1.14 -11.17 -13.37
N PHE A 506 -0.20 -10.22 -13.45
CA PHE A 506 0.53 -9.78 -12.27
C PHE A 506 -0.39 -9.28 -11.15
N LYS A 507 -1.40 -8.47 -11.50
CA LYS A 507 -2.37 -7.95 -10.53
C LYS A 507 -3.26 -9.00 -9.92
N SER A 508 -3.71 -10.00 -10.69
CA SER A 508 -4.48 -11.12 -10.15
C SER A 508 -3.74 -11.77 -8.98
N GLY A 509 -2.45 -12.08 -9.16
CA GLY A 509 -1.62 -12.64 -8.09
C GLY A 509 -1.42 -11.68 -6.92
N PHE A 510 -1.15 -10.40 -7.22
CA PHE A 510 -0.99 -9.35 -6.21
C PHE A 510 -2.25 -9.19 -5.33
N ASN A 511 -3.42 -9.02 -5.95
CA ASN A 511 -4.69 -8.80 -5.26
C ASN A 511 -5.13 -10.02 -4.46
N LYS A 512 -4.98 -11.24 -5.00
CA LYS A 512 -5.25 -12.47 -4.24
C LYS A 512 -4.43 -12.54 -2.94
N PHE A 513 -3.15 -12.14 -3.00
CA PHE A 513 -2.32 -12.06 -1.80
C PHE A 513 -2.82 -10.97 -0.84
N VAL A 514 -3.12 -9.77 -1.35
CA VAL A 514 -3.63 -8.66 -0.52
C VAL A 514 -4.92 -9.04 0.19
N GLU A 515 -5.90 -9.59 -0.54
CA GLU A 515 -7.19 -10.05 0.02
C GLU A 515 -6.99 -11.16 1.05
N SER A 516 -6.07 -12.09 0.79
CA SER A 516 -5.73 -13.15 1.73
C SER A 516 -5.10 -12.61 3.02
N GLN A 517 -4.17 -11.67 2.92
CA GLN A 517 -3.54 -11.04 4.09
C GLN A 517 -4.51 -10.13 4.85
N GLN A 518 -5.41 -9.43 4.15
CA GLN A 518 -6.48 -8.67 4.78
C GLN A 518 -7.38 -9.60 5.60
N THR A 519 -7.89 -10.67 4.98
CA THR A 519 -8.74 -11.67 5.66
C THR A 519 -8.01 -12.29 6.85
N TYR A 520 -6.72 -12.61 6.68
CA TYR A 520 -5.89 -13.15 7.75
C TYR A 520 -5.79 -12.19 8.95
N ASN A 521 -5.57 -10.89 8.70
CA ASN A 521 -5.45 -9.88 9.74
C ASN A 521 -6.79 -9.50 10.39
N GLU A 522 -7.87 -9.46 9.62
CA GLU A 522 -9.24 -9.30 10.14
C GLU A 522 -9.55 -10.43 11.13
N ASN A 523 -9.34 -11.68 10.73
CA ASN A 523 -9.56 -12.83 11.60
C ASN A 523 -8.64 -12.81 12.83
N LEU A 524 -7.35 -12.43 12.69
CA LEU A 524 -6.43 -12.30 13.83
C LEU A 524 -6.91 -11.26 14.85
N SER A 525 -7.47 -10.14 14.40
CA SER A 525 -7.94 -9.07 15.28
C SER A 525 -9.13 -9.49 16.15
N GLU A 526 -9.88 -10.50 15.71
CA GLU A 526 -11.11 -10.99 16.37
C GLU A 526 -10.88 -12.15 17.35
N LEU A 527 -9.72 -12.80 17.33
CA LEU A 527 -9.41 -14.00 18.14
C LEU A 527 -9.19 -13.71 19.64
N GLU A 528 -9.52 -14.67 20.51
CA GLU A 528 -9.12 -14.63 21.92
C GLU A 528 -7.62 -14.93 22.12
N GLU A 529 -7.05 -14.54 23.27
CA GLU A 529 -5.59 -14.61 23.54
C GLU A 529 -5.00 -16.02 23.34
N LYS A 530 -5.71 -17.05 23.82
CA LYS A 530 -5.29 -18.45 23.70
C LYS A 530 -5.36 -18.99 22.27
N GLU A 531 -6.29 -18.49 21.48
CA GLU A 531 -6.46 -18.90 20.08
C GLU A 531 -5.35 -18.30 19.24
N MET A 532 -4.97 -17.05 19.55
CA MET A 532 -3.87 -16.37 18.89
C MET A 532 -2.52 -17.01 19.18
N ALA A 533 -2.28 -17.49 20.41
CA ALA A 533 -1.07 -18.24 20.74
C ALA A 533 -0.97 -19.53 19.92
N ALA A 534 -2.04 -20.33 19.89
CA ALA A 534 -2.11 -21.56 19.10
C ALA A 534 -1.91 -21.30 17.59
N ARG A 535 -2.55 -20.24 17.06
CA ARG A 535 -2.43 -19.85 15.64
C ARG A 535 -1.02 -19.41 15.29
N ASN A 536 -0.41 -18.58 16.15
CA ASN A 536 0.97 -18.15 15.98
C ASN A 536 1.93 -19.34 15.99
N ASP A 537 1.76 -20.31 16.88
CA ASP A 537 2.66 -21.47 16.96
C ASP A 537 2.60 -22.36 15.71
N ILE A 538 1.43 -22.48 15.08
CA ILE A 538 1.26 -23.23 13.82
C ILE A 538 1.85 -22.47 12.64
N VAL A 539 1.48 -21.19 12.48
CA VAL A 539 2.00 -20.34 11.39
C VAL A 539 3.52 -20.20 11.48
N ARG A 540 4.06 -20.03 12.70
CA ARG A 540 5.51 -20.03 12.95
C ARG A 540 6.14 -21.38 12.68
N GLY A 541 5.47 -22.47 13.06
CA GLY A 541 5.88 -23.84 12.76
C GLY A 541 6.10 -24.09 11.27
N PHE A 542 5.26 -23.51 10.40
CA PHE A 542 5.46 -23.57 8.95
C PHE A 542 6.64 -22.75 8.45
N THR A 543 6.96 -21.63 9.09
CA THR A 543 8.00 -20.70 8.61
C THR A 543 9.42 -21.21 8.85
N ASN A 544 9.59 -22.15 9.78
CA ASN A 544 10.87 -22.59 10.37
C ASN A 544 11.82 -21.48 10.86
N LYS A 545 11.43 -20.19 10.80
CA LYS A 545 12.26 -19.00 11.06
C LYS A 545 11.47 -17.74 11.46
N GLY A 546 10.27 -17.90 12.02
CA GLY A 546 9.27 -16.83 12.14
C GLY A 546 9.52 -15.69 13.14
N ALA A 547 10.75 -15.48 13.62
CA ALA A 547 11.04 -14.45 14.61
C ALA A 547 12.52 -14.08 14.63
N TRP A 548 12.79 -12.86 15.07
CA TRP A 548 14.14 -12.42 15.42
C TRP A 548 14.39 -12.65 16.91
N LYS A 549 15.65 -12.68 17.29
CA LYS A 549 16.11 -12.85 18.66
C LYS A 549 17.20 -11.85 18.99
N MET A 550 17.32 -11.54 20.28
CA MET A 550 18.40 -10.75 20.84
C MET A 550 19.06 -11.51 21.98
N GLU A 551 20.39 -11.62 21.93
CA GLU A 551 21.21 -12.31 22.91
C GLU A 551 22.29 -11.37 23.46
N GLU A 552 22.52 -11.39 24.76
CA GLU A 552 23.70 -10.80 25.39
C GLU A 552 24.80 -11.86 25.45
N ASN A 553 25.98 -11.54 24.91
CA ASN A 553 27.13 -12.44 24.87
C ASN A 553 28.11 -12.13 25.99
N ASN A 554 28.77 -13.17 26.51
CA ASN A 554 29.78 -13.08 27.56
C ASN A 554 29.25 -12.46 28.86
N VAL A 555 28.07 -12.90 29.31
CA VAL A 555 27.45 -12.45 30.57
C VAL A 555 28.31 -12.92 31.75
N PRO A 556 28.87 -12.03 32.57
CA PRO A 556 29.79 -12.45 33.63
C PRO A 556 29.12 -13.38 34.66
N ASP A 557 29.73 -14.53 34.94
CA ASP A 557 29.24 -15.43 35.98
C ASP A 557 29.65 -14.88 37.35
N PHE A 558 28.66 -14.67 38.24
CA PHE A 558 28.92 -14.21 39.60
C PHE A 558 29.27 -15.39 40.52
N ASP A 559 30.53 -15.46 40.93
CA ASP A 559 31.02 -16.38 41.95
C ASP A 559 31.14 -15.63 43.29
N LEU A 560 30.48 -16.15 44.33
CA LEU A 560 30.46 -15.56 45.69
C LEU A 560 31.86 -15.33 46.30
N TRP A 561 32.88 -16.05 45.84
CA TRP A 561 34.25 -16.00 46.34
C TRP A 561 35.23 -15.32 45.37
N LYS A 562 34.92 -15.26 44.08
CA LYS A 562 35.79 -14.68 43.04
C LYS A 562 35.26 -13.39 42.41
N GLY A 563 34.03 -12.99 42.74
CA GLY A 563 33.34 -11.89 42.06
C GLY A 563 32.90 -12.29 40.65
N TYR A 564 32.68 -11.29 39.78
CA TYR A 564 32.34 -11.52 38.38
C TYR A 564 33.51 -12.17 37.62
N THR A 565 33.27 -13.31 37.01
CA THR A 565 34.25 -14.05 36.19
C THR A 565 33.88 -13.98 34.71
N PRO A 566 34.86 -13.89 33.77
CA PRO A 566 34.58 -13.93 32.34
C PRO A 566 33.96 -15.28 31.97
N ALA A 567 32.77 -15.27 31.37
CA ALA A 567 32.09 -16.48 30.91
C ALA A 567 31.91 -16.45 29.38
N HIS A 568 31.84 -17.63 28.76
CA HIS A 568 31.47 -17.82 27.35
C HIS A 568 29.99 -18.24 27.23
N ASN A 569 29.13 -17.65 28.06
CA ASN A 569 27.70 -17.91 28.05
C ASN A 569 26.97 -16.87 27.16
N THR A 570 25.76 -17.22 26.75
CA THR A 570 24.83 -16.35 26.01
C THR A 570 23.51 -16.33 26.75
N ASN A 571 22.97 -15.13 26.99
CA ASN A 571 21.65 -14.97 27.58
C ASN A 571 20.68 -14.49 26.51
N THR A 572 19.67 -15.31 26.16
CA THR A 572 18.59 -14.89 25.28
C THR A 572 17.75 -13.86 26.02
N MET A 573 17.83 -12.60 25.58
CA MET A 573 17.10 -11.51 26.21
C MET A 573 15.68 -11.43 25.68
N LYS A 574 15.50 -11.64 24.37
CA LYS A 574 14.20 -11.51 23.72
C LYS A 574 14.08 -12.38 22.47
N VAL A 575 12.87 -12.81 22.20
CA VAL A 575 12.45 -13.52 20.99
C VAL A 575 11.10 -12.94 20.57
N GLU A 576 10.99 -12.44 19.35
CA GLU A 576 9.77 -11.77 18.92
C GLU A 576 9.53 -11.91 17.41
N ALA A 577 8.25 -12.10 17.06
CA ALA A 577 7.78 -12.34 15.69
C ALA A 577 7.10 -11.13 15.07
N THR A 578 7.04 -10.00 15.78
CA THR A 578 6.50 -8.76 15.22
C THR A 578 7.47 -8.25 14.16
N HIS A 579 6.93 -7.57 13.15
CA HIS A 579 7.72 -7.00 12.05
C HIS A 579 8.55 -8.02 11.25
N TYR A 580 8.13 -9.30 11.25
CA TYR A 580 8.75 -10.40 10.51
C TYR A 580 7.85 -10.87 9.36
N TYR A 581 8.42 -10.96 8.16
CA TYR A 581 7.69 -11.33 6.94
C TYR A 581 8.39 -12.44 6.16
N ASP A 582 7.63 -13.45 5.74
CA ASP A 582 8.14 -14.57 4.94
C ASP A 582 7.12 -14.95 3.86
N TYR A 583 7.46 -14.70 2.59
CA TYR A 583 6.61 -15.06 1.46
C TYR A 583 6.42 -16.57 1.33
N ASP A 584 7.45 -17.35 1.65
CA ASP A 584 7.39 -18.81 1.54
C ASP A 584 6.45 -19.42 2.59
N ALA A 585 6.27 -18.71 3.72
CA ALA A 585 5.31 -19.12 4.75
C ALA A 585 3.87 -18.96 4.29
N TYR A 586 3.54 -17.80 3.70
CA TYR A 586 2.25 -17.61 3.03
C TYR A 586 2.00 -18.71 1.99
N MET A 587 3.04 -19.05 1.24
CA MET A 587 2.95 -20.01 0.17
C MET A 587 2.73 -21.45 0.66
N ARG A 588 3.29 -21.79 1.84
CA ARG A 588 3.02 -23.03 2.57
C ARG A 588 1.59 -23.10 3.08
N GLU A 589 1.10 -22.01 3.67
CA GLU A 589 -0.28 -21.91 4.18
C GLU A 589 -1.29 -22.12 3.05
N GLN A 590 -1.14 -21.42 1.92
CA GLN A 590 -2.04 -21.55 0.76
C GLN A 590 -2.07 -22.97 0.19
N TYR A 591 -0.93 -23.64 0.16
CA TYR A 591 -0.90 -25.01 -0.32
C TYR A 591 -1.56 -25.98 0.65
N LEU A 592 -1.34 -25.83 1.96
CA LEU A 592 -2.04 -26.65 2.95
C LEU A 592 -3.55 -26.47 2.83
N ASP A 593 -4.01 -25.23 2.61
CA ASP A 593 -5.41 -24.94 2.37
C ASP A 593 -5.95 -25.59 1.08
N ASP A 594 -5.14 -25.70 0.03
CA ASP A 594 -5.56 -26.24 -1.29
C ASP A 594 -5.36 -27.77 -1.42
N LYS A 595 -4.39 -28.35 -0.71
CA LYS A 595 -3.90 -29.73 -0.93
C LYS A 595 -3.68 -30.53 0.34
N GLY A 596 -3.77 -29.92 1.52
CA GLY A 596 -3.33 -30.54 2.77
C GLY A 596 -1.88 -31.02 2.67
N VAL A 597 -1.61 -32.22 3.20
CA VAL A 597 -0.31 -32.89 3.11
C VAL A 597 -0.29 -33.99 2.03
N SER A 598 -1.31 -34.02 1.15
CA SER A 598 -1.57 -35.13 0.22
C SER A 598 -0.50 -35.33 -0.86
N GLN A 599 0.15 -34.27 -1.32
CA GLN A 599 1.28 -34.41 -2.27
C GLN A 599 2.64 -34.45 -1.56
N TYR A 600 2.67 -34.26 -0.24
CA TYR A 600 3.88 -34.41 0.57
C TYR A 600 4.08 -35.87 1.03
N ILE A 601 3.00 -36.53 1.43
CA ILE A 601 3.02 -37.93 1.86
C ILE A 601 2.61 -38.82 0.67
N PRO A 602 3.41 -39.84 0.30
CA PRO A 602 2.99 -40.81 -0.72
C PRO A 602 1.64 -41.45 -0.37
N SER A 603 0.79 -41.71 -1.37
CA SER A 603 -0.54 -42.30 -1.14
C SER A 603 -0.51 -43.62 -0.36
N SER A 604 0.59 -44.38 -0.46
CA SER A 604 0.82 -45.62 0.30
C SER A 604 1.05 -45.42 1.80
N GLU A 605 1.50 -44.23 2.21
CA GLU A 605 1.78 -43.87 3.60
C GLU A 605 0.67 -43.02 4.24
N MET A 606 -0.20 -42.41 3.42
CA MET A 606 -1.30 -41.56 3.87
C MET A 606 -2.22 -42.27 4.87
N ASN A 607 -2.68 -43.49 4.55
CA ASN A 607 -3.56 -44.24 5.45
C ASN A 607 -2.92 -44.52 6.82
N LYS A 608 -1.61 -44.73 6.85
CA LYS A 608 -0.88 -44.95 8.10
C LYS A 608 -0.81 -43.66 8.91
N TYR A 609 -0.43 -42.56 8.28
CA TYR A 609 -0.42 -41.24 8.91
C TYR A 609 -1.79 -40.85 9.48
N ILE A 610 -2.87 -41.05 8.72
CA ILE A 610 -4.24 -40.77 9.18
C ILE A 610 -4.60 -41.64 10.40
N ASN A 611 -4.30 -42.94 10.38
CA ASN A 611 -4.53 -43.80 11.54
C ASN A 611 -3.73 -43.36 12.78
N ASP A 612 -2.52 -42.82 12.59
CA ASP A 612 -1.66 -42.36 13.68
C ASP A 612 -2.21 -41.07 14.34
N ILE A 613 -2.99 -40.26 13.61
CA ILE A 613 -3.56 -38.99 14.11
C ILE A 613 -5.03 -39.07 14.54
N ASP A 614 -5.78 -40.07 14.06
CA ASP A 614 -7.22 -40.27 14.31
C ASP A 614 -7.59 -40.33 15.82
N ALA A 615 -6.63 -40.71 16.66
CA ALA A 615 -6.81 -40.75 18.11
C ALA A 615 -6.91 -39.37 18.79
N PHE A 616 -6.50 -38.29 18.12
CA PHE A 616 -6.44 -36.95 18.73
C PHE A 616 -6.80 -35.77 17.78
N VAL A 617 -7.21 -36.06 16.56
CA VAL A 617 -7.61 -35.09 15.52
C VAL A 617 -9.04 -35.39 15.07
N ASP A 618 -9.89 -34.37 14.98
CA ASP A 618 -11.27 -34.56 14.54
C ASP A 618 -11.36 -34.77 13.02
N GLN A 619 -12.44 -35.41 12.55
CA GLN A 619 -12.65 -35.74 11.13
C GLN A 619 -12.49 -34.55 10.19
N GLU A 620 -12.97 -33.37 10.58
CA GLU A 620 -12.85 -32.15 9.78
C GLU A 620 -11.39 -31.76 9.49
N ILE A 621 -10.50 -31.93 10.49
CA ILE A 621 -9.06 -31.66 10.34
C ILE A 621 -8.37 -32.81 9.61
N ILE A 622 -8.83 -34.05 9.78
CA ILE A 622 -8.40 -35.20 8.96
C ILE A 622 -8.68 -34.95 7.48
N ASP A 623 -9.87 -34.47 7.15
CA ASP A 623 -10.26 -34.16 5.77
C ASP A 623 -9.46 -32.96 5.23
N TYR A 624 -9.20 -31.95 6.07
CA TYR A 624 -8.30 -30.85 5.74
C TYR A 624 -6.89 -31.32 5.41
N VAL A 625 -6.24 -32.13 6.26
CA VAL A 625 -4.87 -32.59 5.98
C VAL A 625 -4.80 -33.55 4.79
N LYS A 626 -5.92 -34.12 4.33
CA LYS A 626 -6.00 -34.86 3.06
C LYS A 626 -6.20 -33.97 1.83
N GLY A 627 -6.50 -32.69 2.00
CA GLY A 627 -6.90 -31.80 0.91
C GLY A 627 -8.32 -32.08 0.40
N GLU A 628 -9.19 -32.64 1.25
CA GLU A 628 -10.58 -33.00 0.94
C GLU A 628 -11.58 -32.04 1.62
N SER A 629 -11.11 -30.90 2.13
CA SER A 629 -11.89 -29.89 2.86
C SER A 629 -11.75 -28.51 2.23
N ASP A 630 -12.81 -27.70 2.28
CA ASP A 630 -12.80 -26.27 1.92
C ASP A 630 -12.36 -25.37 3.10
N LEU A 631 -12.00 -25.96 4.24
CA LEU A 631 -11.54 -25.24 5.43
C LEU A 631 -10.22 -24.52 5.13
N GLN A 632 -10.04 -23.33 5.68
CA GLN A 632 -8.82 -22.53 5.52
C GLN A 632 -8.20 -22.25 6.88
N ILE A 633 -6.86 -22.28 7.00
CA ILE A 633 -6.13 -21.94 8.24
C ILE A 633 -6.52 -20.54 8.75
N SER A 634 -6.87 -19.63 7.84
CA SER A 634 -7.39 -18.29 8.16
C SER A 634 -8.66 -18.31 9.01
N LYS A 635 -9.48 -19.36 8.91
CA LYS A 635 -10.82 -19.45 9.52
C LYS A 635 -10.92 -20.49 10.65
N MET A 636 -9.83 -21.19 10.96
CA MET A 636 -9.82 -22.24 11.99
C MET A 636 -9.89 -21.64 13.40
N ASP A 637 -10.69 -22.25 14.27
CA ASP A 637 -10.73 -21.93 15.69
C ASP A 637 -9.51 -22.52 16.46
N SER A 638 -9.37 -22.18 17.75
CA SER A 638 -8.24 -22.67 18.56
C SER A 638 -8.14 -24.19 18.66
N LYS A 639 -9.27 -24.91 18.69
CA LYS A 639 -9.27 -26.36 18.80
C LYS A 639 -8.77 -26.97 17.48
N GLN A 640 -9.32 -26.52 16.36
CA GLN A 640 -8.95 -26.92 15.01
C GLN A 640 -7.47 -26.66 14.75
N LEU A 641 -6.98 -25.47 15.12
CA LEU A 641 -5.57 -25.10 15.06
C LEU A 641 -4.71 -26.06 15.89
N ASN A 642 -5.01 -26.24 17.18
CA ASN A 642 -4.23 -27.15 18.03
C ASN A 642 -4.19 -28.60 17.49
N GLN A 643 -5.29 -29.08 16.89
CA GLN A 643 -5.35 -30.39 16.25
C GLN A 643 -4.51 -30.45 14.97
N LEU A 644 -4.59 -29.42 14.12
CA LEU A 644 -3.75 -29.29 12.93
C LEU A 644 -2.27 -29.29 13.32
N GLY A 645 -1.88 -28.55 14.36
CA GLY A 645 -0.53 -28.57 14.89
C GLY A 645 -0.08 -30.00 15.23
N LYS A 646 -0.84 -30.71 16.07
CA LYS A 646 -0.50 -32.09 16.44
C LYS A 646 -0.43 -33.03 15.23
N ALA A 647 -1.32 -32.85 14.24
CA ALA A 647 -1.29 -33.62 13.00
C ALA A 647 0.05 -33.42 12.26
N LEU A 648 0.47 -32.16 12.12
CA LEU A 648 1.73 -31.82 11.46
C LEU A 648 2.97 -32.32 12.22
N ASP A 649 2.93 -32.34 13.56
CA ASP A 649 4.01 -32.93 14.38
C ASP A 649 4.10 -34.44 14.22
N ALA A 650 2.98 -35.09 13.94
CA ALA A 650 2.88 -36.52 13.68
C ALA A 650 3.23 -36.92 12.23
N LEU A 651 3.66 -35.97 11.38
CA LEU A 651 4.15 -36.29 10.04
C LEU A 651 5.30 -37.30 10.12
N PRO A 652 5.43 -38.25 9.16
CA PRO A 652 6.44 -39.31 9.22
C PRO A 652 7.89 -38.83 9.36
N LYS A 653 8.18 -37.62 8.89
CA LYS A 653 9.50 -36.97 8.99
C LYS A 653 9.49 -35.72 9.90
N GLY A 654 8.39 -35.49 10.61
CA GLY A 654 8.16 -34.35 11.47
C GLY A 654 7.81 -33.05 10.72
N ARG A 655 7.27 -32.08 11.46
CA ARG A 655 6.86 -30.77 10.96
C ARG A 655 8.02 -29.96 10.36
N GLU A 656 9.22 -30.11 10.92
CA GLU A 656 10.41 -29.40 10.45
C GLU A 656 10.82 -29.83 9.02
N ASP A 657 10.75 -31.13 8.72
CA ASP A 657 11.06 -31.65 7.39
C ASP A 657 10.04 -31.18 6.35
N PHE A 658 8.76 -31.16 6.73
CA PHE A 658 7.72 -30.55 5.90
C PHE A 658 8.08 -29.10 5.59
N SER A 659 8.37 -28.29 6.60
CA SER A 659 8.69 -26.87 6.43
C SER A 659 9.94 -26.62 5.57
N ASN A 660 10.98 -27.46 5.73
CA ASN A 660 12.23 -27.35 4.98
C ASN A 660 12.15 -27.87 3.53
N ASN A 661 11.39 -28.93 3.29
CA ASN A 661 11.35 -29.64 2.00
C ASN A 661 10.07 -29.41 1.20
N PHE A 662 9.14 -28.62 1.74
CA PHE A 662 7.86 -28.29 1.12
C PHE A 662 7.99 -27.80 -0.34
N LEU A 663 8.84 -26.81 -0.61
CA LEU A 663 9.02 -26.26 -1.98
C LEU A 663 9.86 -27.18 -2.88
N TRP A 664 10.67 -28.07 -2.30
CA TRP A 664 11.55 -28.98 -3.04
C TRP A 664 10.82 -30.26 -3.50
N ASN A 665 9.90 -30.78 -2.69
CA ASN A 665 9.15 -32.00 -3.01
C ASN A 665 8.08 -31.80 -4.10
N ASN A 666 7.48 -30.61 -4.22
CA ASN A 666 6.55 -30.30 -5.32
C ASN A 666 7.22 -30.40 -6.70
N LYS A 667 8.51 -30.05 -6.82
CA LYS A 667 9.29 -30.25 -8.07
C LYS A 667 9.64 -31.71 -8.35
N TYR A 668 9.65 -32.57 -7.33
CA TYR A 668 10.01 -33.98 -7.47
C TYR A 668 8.85 -34.86 -7.94
N GLN A 669 7.59 -34.43 -7.74
CA GLN A 669 6.41 -35.15 -8.20
C GLN A 669 5.82 -34.63 -9.51
N GLU A 670 6.00 -33.36 -9.88
CA GLU A 670 5.61 -32.88 -11.23
C GLU A 670 6.53 -33.40 -12.35
N ALA A 671 7.66 -34.02 -11.98
CA ALA A 671 8.63 -34.64 -12.90
C ALA A 671 8.52 -36.18 -12.99
N GLN A 672 7.51 -36.80 -12.36
CA GLN A 672 7.13 -38.21 -12.54
C GLN A 672 5.75 -38.31 -13.16
#